data_AF-A0A9J6A1L6-F1
#
_entry.id   AF-A0A9J6A1L6-F1
#
_cell.length_a   1.000
_cell.length_b   1.000
_cell.length_c   1.000
_cell.angle_alpha   90.00
_cell.angle_beta   90.00
_cell.angle_gamma   90.00
#
_symmetry.space_group_name_H-M   'P 1'
#
loop_
_entity.id
_entity.type
_entity.pdbx_description
1 polymer ?
#
loop_
_entity_poly.entity_id
_entity_poly.type
_entity_poly.pdbx_seq_one_letter_code
_entity_poly.pdbx_strand_id
1 'polypeptide(L)'
;MEGHKEFVQIDQNDLFPYLLVNIGSGVSMIKVDGDGQFQRVSGTNVGGGTYWGLGRLLTKCKSFDELLVLSQRGDNSTIDMLVGDIYGGMDYSKIGLSASTIASSFGKTISENKDLEDYKPEDISLSLLRMISYNIGQIAYLNALRFGLKRIFFGGFFIRGHAYTMDTISFAVQFWSKGDAQAMFLRHEGFLGALGAFMSYEKHGLDDLMVHQLVERFPMGAPYIGGNVHGPPLGDLNEKEQIPKAIKHIFCGISWMEKFVRKGTEITAPVPMAPPATTGLGGFEVPSSKGVLRSDASKLNVGVLHLVPSLEVFPLLADPKTYEPNTIDLSDHGELEYTKIWRCCRYWFTVLSEHLSDLVDKLVMSPIFLWFEKLILDFQAVASEGGTDDAKRRGDAFARAFSAHLARLMEEPAAYGKLGLANLLELREECLREFHFFDAYRTIKQRENEASLAVLPDLLMELDSLTEDMRLLTLIEGVLAANIFDWGSRACVDLYHKGTIIEIYRMSRKKMQRPWRASERKNNIRKVVDDFDAFKERMLGSGDRKPQPHKRALLFVDNSGADIVLGMLPLARELLRRGTEVVLVANSLPALNDVTAMELPDIVAEAAKHCDILRGAAEAGGLLVDAMSNIQDGYKENTPSVPLMVVENGCGSPCIDLRQVSSELAAAAKDADLVILEGMGRSLHTNYNAKFKCDALKLAMVKNQRLAAKLFLRTVTHASF
;
A
#
# COMPACT_ATOMS: atom_id res chain seq x y z
N MET A 1 -37.81 -5.16 -0.64
CA MET A 1 -37.57 -4.66 -2.00
C MET A 1 -36.09 -4.86 -2.26
N GLU A 2 -35.73 -5.65 -3.27
CA GLU A 2 -34.34 -5.78 -3.73
C GLU A 2 -34.07 -4.56 -4.62
N GLY A 3 -33.47 -3.50 -4.04
CA GLY A 3 -33.17 -2.26 -4.76
C GLY A 3 -32.07 -2.49 -5.80
N HIS A 4 -32.40 -2.34 -7.08
CA HIS A 4 -31.41 -2.30 -8.15
C HIS A 4 -30.80 -0.89 -8.23
N LYS A 5 -29.47 -0.81 -8.13
CA LYS A 5 -28.73 0.45 -8.33
C LYS A 5 -28.54 0.67 -9.82
N GLU A 6 -29.14 1.73 -10.35
CA GLU A 6 -28.94 2.15 -11.75
C GLU A 6 -28.05 3.38 -11.80
N PHE A 7 -27.03 3.35 -12.64
CA PHE A 7 -26.21 4.53 -12.91
C PHE A 7 -26.97 5.46 -13.84
N VAL A 8 -27.30 6.65 -13.34
CA VAL A 8 -27.95 7.69 -14.14
C VAL A 8 -26.85 8.60 -14.70
N GLN A 9 -26.72 8.62 -16.04
CA GLN A 9 -25.85 9.56 -16.73
C GLN A 9 -26.65 10.85 -16.99
N ILE A 10 -26.23 11.95 -16.38
CA ILE A 10 -26.85 13.27 -16.54
C ILE A 10 -25.96 14.12 -17.45
N ASP A 11 -26.54 14.73 -18.47
CA ASP A 11 -25.84 15.70 -19.32
C ASP A 11 -25.40 16.91 -18.47
N GLN A 12 -24.15 17.34 -18.60
CA GLN A 12 -23.64 18.51 -17.86
C GLN A 12 -24.46 19.77 -18.14
N ASN A 13 -25.01 19.92 -19.35
CA ASN A 13 -25.85 21.06 -19.74
C ASN A 13 -27.23 21.03 -19.07
N ASP A 14 -27.64 19.88 -18.52
CA ASP A 14 -28.89 19.69 -17.78
C ASP A 14 -28.60 19.21 -16.34
N LEU A 15 -27.47 19.60 -15.74
CA LEU A 15 -27.21 19.24 -14.34
C LEU A 15 -28.01 20.13 -13.39
N PHE A 16 -27.95 21.45 -13.61
CA PHE A 16 -28.52 22.46 -12.73
C PHE A 16 -29.99 22.78 -13.07
N PRO A 17 -30.80 23.26 -12.10
CA PRO A 17 -30.51 23.37 -10.68
C PRO A 17 -30.79 22.06 -9.92
N TYR A 18 -30.16 21.88 -8.77
CA TYR A 18 -30.40 20.72 -7.90
C TYR A 18 -30.24 21.06 -6.41
N LEU A 19 -30.76 20.18 -5.56
CA LEU A 19 -30.55 20.24 -4.11
C LEU A 19 -29.47 19.24 -3.71
N LEU A 20 -28.38 19.70 -3.10
CA LEU A 20 -27.38 18.85 -2.45
C LEU A 20 -27.68 18.74 -0.96
N VAL A 21 -27.91 17.52 -0.49
CA VAL A 21 -28.16 17.18 0.90
C VAL A 21 -26.95 16.44 1.44
N ASN A 22 -26.09 17.14 2.18
CA ASN A 22 -24.89 16.56 2.78
C ASN A 22 -25.18 16.08 4.21
N ILE A 23 -25.10 14.76 4.43
CA ILE A 23 -25.43 14.09 5.67
C ILE A 23 -24.13 13.67 6.40
N GLY A 24 -23.71 14.51 7.35
CA GLY A 24 -22.61 14.24 8.27
C GLY A 24 -23.12 14.03 9.69
N SER A 25 -22.45 14.64 10.68
CA SER A 25 -22.94 14.65 12.07
C SER A 25 -24.35 15.26 12.18
N GLY A 26 -24.59 16.35 11.46
CA GLY A 26 -25.92 16.89 11.14
C GLY A 26 -26.15 16.88 9.62
N VAL A 27 -27.10 17.66 9.13
CA VAL A 27 -27.45 17.72 7.72
C VAL A 27 -27.43 19.16 7.21
N SER A 28 -26.79 19.38 6.08
CA SER A 28 -26.83 20.66 5.36
C SER A 28 -27.49 20.50 4.01
N MET A 29 -28.38 21.43 3.65
CA MET A 29 -29.10 21.44 2.39
C MET A 29 -28.68 22.66 1.59
N ILE A 30 -28.10 22.42 0.43
CA ILE A 30 -27.47 23.42 -0.43
C ILE A 30 -28.19 23.39 -1.77
N LYS A 31 -28.80 24.52 -2.15
CA LYS A 31 -29.31 24.73 -3.50
C LYS A 31 -28.14 25.10 -4.38
N VAL A 32 -28.00 24.41 -5.51
CA VAL A 32 -26.95 24.68 -6.50
C VAL A 32 -27.63 25.05 -7.81
N ASP A 33 -27.38 26.28 -8.25
CA ASP A 33 -27.98 26.87 -9.47
C ASP A 33 -27.02 26.83 -10.67
N GLY A 34 -25.72 26.64 -10.41
CA GLY A 34 -24.68 26.58 -11.43
C GLY A 34 -23.28 26.53 -10.81
N ASP A 35 -22.25 26.47 -11.64
CA ASP A 35 -20.86 26.49 -11.17
C ASP A 35 -20.57 27.75 -10.35
N GLY A 36 -20.10 27.55 -9.11
CA GLY A 36 -19.85 28.64 -8.16
C GLY A 36 -21.10 29.37 -7.65
N GLN A 37 -22.30 28.98 -8.09
CA GLN A 37 -23.58 29.58 -7.70
C GLN A 37 -24.36 28.61 -6.82
N PHE A 38 -24.21 28.77 -5.51
CA PHE A 38 -24.87 27.91 -4.53
C PHE A 38 -25.21 28.67 -3.25
N GLN A 39 -26.22 28.17 -2.55
CA GLN A 39 -26.68 28.73 -1.29
C GLN A 39 -27.05 27.59 -0.33
N ARG A 40 -26.56 27.65 0.91
CA ARG A 40 -27.09 26.80 1.98
C ARG A 40 -28.49 27.30 2.34
N VAL A 41 -29.51 26.57 1.92
CA VAL A 41 -30.93 26.96 2.06
C VAL A 41 -31.57 26.43 3.33
N SER A 42 -31.04 25.33 3.88
CA SER A 42 -31.57 24.73 5.11
C SER A 42 -30.55 23.76 5.75
N GLY A 43 -30.97 23.11 6.82
CA GLY A 43 -30.28 22.02 7.48
C GLY A 43 -31.08 21.50 8.68
N THR A 44 -30.70 20.32 9.17
CA THR A 44 -31.25 19.76 10.41
C THR A 44 -30.10 19.26 11.29
N ASN A 45 -30.27 19.36 12.60
CA ASN A 45 -29.35 18.77 13.57
C ASN A 45 -29.60 17.26 13.80
N VAL A 46 -30.60 16.68 13.13
CA VAL A 46 -30.93 15.26 13.13
C VAL A 46 -30.23 14.59 11.95
N GLY A 47 -29.02 14.06 12.19
CA GLY A 47 -28.17 13.43 11.17
C GLY A 47 -27.46 12.17 11.67
N GLY A 48 -26.32 11.84 11.08
CA GLY A 48 -25.58 10.62 11.44
C GLY A 48 -25.01 10.65 12.86
N GLY A 49 -24.68 11.84 13.38
CA GLY A 49 -24.25 12.01 14.76
C GLY A 49 -25.39 11.76 15.75
N THR A 50 -26.62 12.11 15.39
CA THR A 50 -27.82 11.83 16.18
C THR A 50 -28.14 10.34 16.22
N TYR A 51 -28.05 9.67 15.06
CA TYR A 51 -28.20 8.21 14.97
C TYR A 51 -27.18 7.52 15.87
N TRP A 52 -25.91 7.91 15.75
CA TRP A 52 -24.84 7.33 16.54
C TRP A 52 -25.03 7.57 18.04
N GLY A 53 -25.30 8.82 18.43
CA GLY A 53 -25.43 9.22 19.83
C GLY A 53 -26.59 8.51 20.52
N LEU A 54 -27.78 8.52 19.90
CA LEU A 54 -28.97 7.85 20.45
C LEU A 54 -28.82 6.33 20.43
N GLY A 55 -28.29 5.76 19.34
CA GLY A 55 -28.05 4.32 19.27
C GLY A 55 -27.11 3.85 20.36
N ARG A 56 -25.98 4.53 20.57
CA ARG A 56 -25.06 4.22 21.69
C ARG A 56 -25.75 4.25 23.05
N LEU A 57 -26.61 5.24 23.29
CA LEU A 57 -27.35 5.37 24.55
C LEU A 57 -28.39 4.25 24.75
N LEU A 58 -29.05 3.82 23.67
CA LEU A 58 -30.18 2.91 23.73
C LEU A 58 -29.80 1.43 23.54
N THR A 59 -28.69 1.12 22.88
CA THR A 59 -28.29 -0.27 22.54
C THR A 59 -26.97 -0.71 23.18
N LYS A 60 -26.24 0.20 23.86
CA LYS A 60 -24.89 -0.02 24.41
C LYS A 60 -23.81 -0.36 23.37
N CYS A 61 -24.09 -0.18 22.07
CA CYS A 61 -23.10 -0.38 21.00
C CYS A 61 -21.87 0.53 21.16
N LYS A 62 -20.72 0.04 20.70
CA LYS A 62 -19.42 0.73 20.81
C LYS A 62 -18.98 1.40 19.52
N SER A 63 -19.56 1.04 18.38
CA SER A 63 -19.28 1.69 17.09
C SER A 63 -20.53 1.95 16.25
N PHE A 64 -20.40 2.91 15.33
CA PHE A 64 -21.44 3.24 14.34
C PHE A 64 -21.78 2.04 13.44
N ASP A 65 -20.77 1.29 13.02
CA ASP A 65 -20.94 0.12 12.16
C ASP A 65 -21.68 -1.02 12.86
N GLU A 66 -21.42 -1.23 14.15
CA GLU A 66 -22.14 -2.22 14.97
C GLU A 66 -23.64 -1.89 15.01
N LEU A 67 -23.97 -0.62 15.23
CA LEU A 67 -25.34 -0.13 15.24
C LEU A 67 -26.02 -0.37 13.89
N LEU A 68 -25.33 -0.10 12.78
CA LEU A 68 -25.85 -0.38 11.44
C LEU A 68 -26.05 -1.88 11.16
N VAL A 69 -25.13 -2.74 11.59
CA VAL A 69 -25.30 -4.21 11.47
C VAL A 69 -26.51 -4.69 12.25
N LEU A 70 -26.76 -4.15 13.44
CA LEU A 70 -27.98 -4.45 14.21
C LEU A 70 -29.25 -4.02 13.46
N SER A 71 -29.24 -2.84 12.83
CA SER A 71 -30.40 -2.33 12.10
C SER A 71 -30.85 -3.25 10.96
N GLN A 72 -29.92 -3.99 10.33
CA GLN A 72 -30.24 -4.94 9.25
C GLN A 72 -31.04 -6.16 9.71
N ARG A 73 -31.01 -6.47 11.01
CA ARG A 73 -31.66 -7.63 11.61
C ARG A 73 -32.89 -7.26 12.45
N GLY A 74 -33.18 -5.96 12.56
CA GLY A 74 -34.26 -5.46 13.38
C GLY A 74 -35.63 -5.68 12.74
N ASP A 75 -36.64 -5.66 13.59
CA ASP A 75 -38.04 -5.51 13.23
C ASP A 75 -38.58 -4.25 13.92
N ASN A 76 -38.91 -3.23 13.14
CA ASN A 76 -39.39 -1.97 13.72
C ASN A 76 -40.85 -2.06 14.22
N SER A 77 -41.60 -3.11 13.87
CA SER A 77 -43.02 -3.24 14.23
C SER A 77 -43.27 -3.40 15.73
N THR A 78 -42.23 -3.73 16.50
CA THR A 78 -42.28 -3.84 17.97
C THR A 78 -42.01 -2.50 18.68
N ILE A 79 -41.44 -1.52 17.97
CA ILE A 79 -41.00 -0.23 18.51
C ILE A 79 -41.86 0.92 17.97
N ASP A 80 -42.08 0.94 16.66
CA ASP A 80 -42.81 2.00 15.97
C ASP A 80 -44.31 1.75 16.00
N MET A 81 -45.07 2.82 16.21
CA MET A 81 -46.51 2.82 15.98
C MET A 81 -46.77 3.00 14.50
N LEU A 82 -47.41 2.01 13.86
CA LEU A 82 -47.78 2.03 12.45
C LEU A 82 -49.23 2.52 12.28
N VAL A 83 -49.58 2.96 11.08
CA VAL A 83 -50.96 3.37 10.74
C VAL A 83 -51.96 2.24 11.00
N GLY A 84 -51.59 0.99 10.71
CA GLY A 84 -52.41 -0.18 11.00
C GLY A 84 -52.72 -0.34 12.48
N ASP A 85 -51.80 0.02 13.39
CA ASP A 85 -52.04 -0.07 14.83
C ASP A 85 -53.12 0.93 15.30
N ILE A 86 -53.28 2.06 14.60
CA ILE A 86 -54.29 3.09 14.90
C ILE A 86 -55.65 2.75 14.28
N TYR A 87 -55.64 2.17 13.08
CA TYR A 87 -56.85 1.94 12.27
C TYR A 87 -57.26 0.46 12.16
N GLY A 88 -56.81 -0.39 13.08
CA GLY A 88 -57.26 -1.79 13.20
C GLY A 88 -56.78 -2.72 12.08
N GLY A 89 -55.53 -2.55 11.64
CA GLY A 89 -54.88 -3.35 10.61
C GLY A 89 -55.20 -2.94 9.17
N MET A 90 -56.00 -1.89 8.98
CA MET A 90 -56.40 -1.40 7.66
C MET A 90 -55.52 -0.25 7.16
N ASP A 91 -55.37 -0.16 5.84
CA ASP A 91 -54.85 1.03 5.18
C ASP A 91 -55.78 2.22 5.44
N TYR A 92 -55.20 3.42 5.56
CA TYR A 92 -55.97 4.65 5.64
C TYR A 92 -56.09 5.27 4.24
N SER A 93 -56.90 4.62 3.40
CA SER A 93 -57.02 4.86 1.95
C SER A 93 -57.48 6.28 1.60
N LYS A 94 -58.19 6.98 2.50
CA LYS A 94 -58.67 8.35 2.27
C LYS A 94 -57.56 9.37 2.03
N ILE A 95 -56.37 9.13 2.57
CA ILE A 95 -55.19 9.99 2.38
C ILE A 95 -53.97 9.21 1.86
N GLY A 96 -54.17 7.96 1.45
CA GLY A 96 -53.15 7.14 0.79
C GLY A 96 -52.05 6.59 1.71
N LEU A 97 -52.33 6.36 2.99
CA LEU A 97 -51.36 5.75 3.91
C LEU A 97 -51.59 4.24 4.02
N SER A 98 -50.53 3.43 3.84
CA SER A 98 -50.60 1.98 4.07
C SER A 98 -50.58 1.66 5.57
N ALA A 99 -51.12 0.50 5.95
CA ALA A 99 -51.11 -0.02 7.32
C ALA A 99 -49.68 -0.18 7.86
N SER A 100 -48.69 -0.41 6.98
CA SER A 100 -47.27 -0.54 7.32
C SER A 100 -46.51 0.78 7.46
N THR A 101 -47.15 1.92 7.16
CA THR A 101 -46.53 3.25 7.28
C THR A 101 -46.32 3.59 8.75
N ILE A 102 -45.13 4.10 9.12
CA ILE A 102 -44.86 4.58 10.48
C ILE A 102 -45.70 5.84 10.74
N ALA A 103 -46.57 5.77 11.75
CA ALA A 103 -47.35 6.91 12.23
C ALA A 103 -46.61 7.67 13.34
N SER A 104 -45.95 6.96 14.25
CA SER A 104 -45.11 7.54 15.31
C SER A 104 -43.90 6.66 15.57
N SER A 105 -42.71 7.16 15.26
CA SER A 105 -41.46 6.49 15.61
C SER A 105 -41.36 6.30 17.12
N PHE A 106 -40.93 5.12 17.58
CA PHE A 106 -40.88 4.72 19.01
C PHE A 106 -42.24 4.75 19.75
N GLY A 107 -43.36 4.91 19.05
CA GLY A 107 -44.66 5.14 19.68
C GLY A 107 -45.20 3.98 20.52
N LYS A 108 -44.81 2.73 20.22
CA LYS A 108 -45.25 1.56 21.00
C LYS A 108 -44.57 1.46 22.36
N THR A 109 -43.41 2.09 22.51
CA THR A 109 -42.67 2.08 23.78
C THR A 109 -43.39 2.82 24.90
N ILE A 110 -44.40 3.63 24.57
CA ILE A 110 -45.23 4.38 25.52
C ILE A 110 -46.44 3.55 25.98
N SER A 111 -46.98 2.69 25.10
CA SER A 111 -48.22 1.95 25.35
C SER A 111 -48.03 0.62 26.06
N GLU A 112 -46.81 0.09 26.05
CA GLU A 112 -46.47 -1.20 26.65
C GLU A 112 -45.72 -1.01 27.97
N ASN A 113 -46.09 -1.75 29.01
CA ASN A 113 -45.42 -1.71 30.31
C ASN A 113 -44.13 -2.55 30.27
N LYS A 114 -43.15 -2.05 29.49
CA LYS A 114 -41.86 -2.69 29.21
C LYS A 114 -40.73 -1.71 29.49
N ASP A 115 -39.64 -2.23 30.04
CA ASP A 115 -38.39 -1.49 30.25
C ASP A 115 -37.51 -1.57 29.00
N LEU A 116 -36.46 -0.73 28.92
CA LEU A 116 -35.53 -0.71 27.79
C LEU A 116 -34.90 -2.10 27.50
N GLU A 117 -34.69 -2.90 28.56
CA GLU A 117 -34.10 -4.24 28.46
C GLU A 117 -35.01 -5.27 27.81
N ASP A 118 -36.32 -5.00 27.73
CA ASP A 118 -37.31 -5.87 27.08
C ASP A 118 -37.31 -5.70 25.55
N TYR A 119 -36.66 -4.67 25.04
CA TYR A 119 -36.57 -4.38 23.60
C TYR A 119 -35.25 -4.86 23.02
N LYS A 120 -35.34 -5.46 21.83
CA LYS A 120 -34.15 -5.90 21.10
C LYS A 120 -33.34 -4.70 20.61
N PRO A 121 -32.01 -4.66 20.86
CA PRO A 121 -31.12 -3.64 20.29
C PRO A 121 -31.24 -3.49 18.77
N GLU A 122 -31.51 -4.59 18.06
CA GLU A 122 -31.76 -4.64 16.62
C GLU A 122 -32.98 -3.81 16.21
N ASP A 123 -34.10 -3.99 16.91
CA ASP A 123 -35.38 -3.32 16.63
C ASP A 123 -35.28 -1.81 16.92
N ILE A 124 -34.60 -1.45 18.01
CA ILE A 124 -34.29 -0.06 18.38
C ILE A 124 -33.43 0.58 17.29
N SER A 125 -32.34 -0.10 16.89
CA SER A 125 -31.42 0.42 15.89
C SER A 125 -32.10 0.65 14.54
N LEU A 126 -32.92 -0.30 14.09
CA LEU A 126 -33.69 -0.15 12.86
C LEU A 126 -34.69 1.01 12.91
N SER A 127 -35.41 1.14 14.02
CA SER A 127 -36.39 2.22 14.21
C SER A 127 -35.71 3.59 14.24
N LEU A 128 -34.54 3.71 14.90
CA LEU A 128 -33.72 4.92 14.86
C LEU A 128 -33.27 5.25 13.44
N LEU A 129 -32.78 4.27 12.68
CA LEU A 129 -32.30 4.46 11.31
C LEU A 129 -33.43 4.95 10.40
N ARG A 130 -34.61 4.33 10.50
CA ARG A 130 -35.81 4.73 9.74
C ARG A 130 -36.30 6.11 10.10
N MET A 131 -36.41 6.42 11.40
CA MET A 131 -36.84 7.74 11.88
C MET A 131 -35.97 8.85 11.30
N ILE A 132 -34.64 8.69 11.38
CA ILE A 132 -33.69 9.69 10.90
C ILE A 132 -33.72 9.78 9.38
N SER A 133 -33.69 8.65 8.67
CA SER A 133 -33.71 8.63 7.20
C SER A 133 -35.00 9.22 6.62
N TYR A 134 -36.16 8.91 7.21
CA TYR A 134 -37.44 9.48 6.80
C TYR A 134 -37.53 10.98 7.08
N ASN A 135 -37.02 11.45 8.22
CA ASN A 135 -36.98 12.87 8.52
C ASN A 135 -36.08 13.62 7.53
N ILE A 136 -34.90 13.07 7.22
CA ILE A 136 -33.99 13.64 6.22
C ILE A 136 -34.65 13.71 4.85
N GLY A 137 -35.25 12.60 4.38
CA GLY A 137 -35.92 12.52 3.09
C GLY A 137 -37.10 13.51 2.97
N GLN A 138 -37.92 13.61 4.02
CA GLN A 138 -39.05 14.55 4.06
C GLN A 138 -38.58 16.01 4.02
N ILE A 139 -37.62 16.39 4.87
CA ILE A 139 -37.11 17.77 4.90
C ILE A 139 -36.42 18.11 3.57
N ALA A 140 -35.67 17.16 2.99
CA ALA A 140 -35.05 17.34 1.67
C ALA A 140 -36.10 17.60 0.59
N TYR A 141 -37.17 16.80 0.55
CA TYR A 141 -38.27 17.02 -0.39
C TYR A 141 -38.98 18.36 -0.16
N LEU A 142 -39.28 18.75 1.08
CA LEU A 142 -39.91 20.03 1.36
C LEU A 142 -39.07 21.23 0.89
N ASN A 143 -37.74 21.14 1.01
CA ASN A 143 -36.83 22.14 0.46
C ASN A 143 -36.80 22.10 -1.06
N ALA A 144 -36.75 20.92 -1.67
CA ALA A 144 -36.82 20.77 -3.12
C ALA A 144 -38.12 21.37 -3.68
N LEU A 145 -39.26 21.05 -3.08
CA LEU A 145 -40.57 21.60 -3.41
C LEU A 145 -40.60 23.13 -3.31
N ARG A 146 -40.07 23.70 -2.21
CA ARG A 146 -40.00 25.15 -2.01
C ARG A 146 -39.25 25.87 -3.13
N PHE A 147 -38.20 25.25 -3.67
CA PHE A 147 -37.35 25.84 -4.71
C PHE A 147 -37.66 25.30 -6.12
N GLY A 148 -38.73 24.51 -6.29
CA GLY A 148 -39.11 23.93 -7.59
C GLY A 148 -38.08 22.95 -8.16
N LEU A 149 -37.30 22.29 -7.31
CA LEU A 149 -36.22 21.37 -7.69
C LEU A 149 -36.76 19.95 -7.80
N LYS A 150 -36.47 19.28 -8.92
CA LYS A 150 -36.83 17.87 -9.13
C LYS A 150 -35.71 16.90 -8.76
N ARG A 151 -34.47 17.39 -8.75
CA ARG A 151 -33.25 16.60 -8.52
C ARG A 151 -32.71 16.84 -7.12
N ILE A 152 -32.62 15.77 -6.32
CA ILE A 152 -32.07 15.81 -4.97
C ILE A 152 -30.89 14.84 -4.87
N PHE A 153 -29.68 15.38 -4.72
CA PHE A 153 -28.47 14.59 -4.50
C PHE A 153 -28.19 14.45 -3.02
N PHE A 154 -28.04 13.22 -2.54
CA PHE A 154 -27.63 12.91 -1.19
C PHE A 154 -26.14 12.54 -1.18
N GLY A 155 -25.40 13.14 -0.25
CA GLY A 155 -23.98 12.91 0.00
C GLY A 155 -23.69 12.82 1.49
N GLY A 156 -22.43 12.60 1.85
CA GLY A 156 -21.96 12.52 3.23
C GLY A 156 -21.78 11.09 3.76
N PHE A 157 -21.06 10.96 4.87
CA PHE A 157 -20.55 9.67 5.33
C PHE A 157 -21.63 8.76 5.93
N PHE A 158 -22.79 9.31 6.31
CA PHE A 158 -23.90 8.54 6.89
C PHE A 158 -24.47 7.48 5.94
N ILE A 159 -24.39 7.73 4.63
CA ILE A 159 -24.92 6.83 3.60
C ILE A 159 -23.89 5.83 3.05
N ARG A 160 -22.62 5.90 3.49
CA ARG A 160 -21.47 5.22 2.88
C ARG A 160 -21.69 3.72 2.66
N GLY A 161 -21.98 3.31 1.43
CA GLY A 161 -22.16 1.89 1.08
C GLY A 161 -23.35 1.19 1.74
N HIS A 162 -24.23 1.91 2.43
CA HIS A 162 -25.38 1.34 3.15
C HIS A 162 -26.64 1.42 2.29
N ALA A 163 -26.84 0.39 1.45
CA ALA A 163 -27.98 0.30 0.53
C ALA A 163 -29.33 0.52 1.24
N TYR A 164 -29.50 -0.03 2.44
CA TYR A 164 -30.73 0.13 3.22
C TYR A 164 -31.06 1.59 3.57
N THR A 165 -30.05 2.39 3.94
CA THR A 165 -30.23 3.81 4.24
C THR A 165 -30.61 4.58 2.98
N MET A 166 -29.96 4.28 1.84
CA MET A 166 -30.29 4.86 0.54
C MET A 166 -31.72 4.51 0.11
N ASP A 167 -32.13 3.25 0.28
CA ASP A 167 -33.49 2.78 -0.03
C ASP A 167 -34.53 3.49 0.84
N THR A 168 -34.25 3.67 2.13
CA THR A 168 -35.16 4.32 3.08
C THR A 168 -35.34 5.81 2.77
N ILE A 169 -34.26 6.51 2.42
CA ILE A 169 -34.31 7.91 1.96
C ILE A 169 -35.06 8.01 0.63
N SER A 170 -34.78 7.12 -0.32
CA SER A 170 -35.43 7.10 -1.64
C SER A 170 -36.93 6.86 -1.51
N PHE A 171 -37.32 5.90 -0.67
CA PHE A 171 -38.72 5.64 -0.36
C PHE A 171 -39.40 6.88 0.22
N ALA A 172 -38.77 7.56 1.18
CA ALA A 172 -39.34 8.78 1.77
C ALA A 172 -39.54 9.88 0.72
N VAL A 173 -38.53 10.15 -0.12
CA VAL A 173 -38.63 11.16 -1.18
C VAL A 173 -39.72 10.78 -2.19
N GLN A 174 -39.77 9.52 -2.64
CA GLN A 174 -40.77 9.03 -3.58
C GLN A 174 -42.19 9.14 -2.99
N PHE A 175 -42.35 8.76 -1.73
CA PHE A 175 -43.62 8.78 -1.01
C PHE A 175 -44.18 10.19 -0.88
N TRP A 176 -43.37 11.14 -0.39
CA TRP A 176 -43.82 12.52 -0.20
C TRP A 176 -43.96 13.29 -1.52
N SER A 177 -43.15 12.97 -2.52
CA SER A 177 -43.21 13.63 -3.84
C SER A 177 -44.22 13.01 -4.80
N LYS A 178 -44.75 11.82 -4.51
CA LYS A 178 -45.56 11.03 -5.46
C LYS A 178 -44.85 10.80 -6.81
N GLY A 179 -43.51 10.76 -6.79
CA GLY A 179 -42.67 10.61 -7.98
C GLY A 179 -42.26 11.93 -8.66
N ASP A 180 -42.67 13.09 -8.15
CA ASP A 180 -42.30 14.39 -8.74
C ASP A 180 -40.82 14.78 -8.49
N ALA A 181 -40.18 14.16 -7.51
CA ALA A 181 -38.78 14.39 -7.17
C ALA A 181 -38.02 13.06 -7.05
N GLN A 182 -36.77 13.07 -7.51
CA GLN A 182 -35.91 11.87 -7.52
C GLN A 182 -34.77 12.03 -6.52
N ALA A 183 -34.61 11.02 -5.66
CA ALA A 183 -33.43 10.86 -4.81
C ALA A 183 -32.30 10.24 -5.63
N MET A 184 -31.14 10.88 -5.60
CA MET A 184 -29.91 10.42 -6.26
C MET A 184 -28.77 10.39 -5.26
N PHE A 185 -27.84 9.46 -5.43
CA PHE A 185 -26.71 9.25 -4.51
C PHE A 185 -25.40 9.35 -5.29
N LEU A 186 -24.37 9.88 -4.62
CA LEU A 186 -23.07 10.14 -5.23
C LEU A 186 -22.11 8.99 -4.91
N ARG A 187 -21.48 8.38 -5.92
CA ARG A 187 -20.52 7.28 -5.72
C ARG A 187 -19.41 7.61 -4.70
N HIS A 188 -18.97 8.87 -4.66
CA HIS A 188 -17.94 9.37 -3.75
C HIS A 188 -18.53 10.31 -2.69
N GLU A 189 -19.72 9.97 -2.17
CA GLU A 189 -20.53 10.74 -1.22
C GLU A 189 -19.76 11.35 -0.04
N GLY A 190 -18.79 10.62 0.54
CA GLY A 190 -18.01 11.08 1.70
C GLY A 190 -16.87 12.06 1.38
N PHE A 191 -16.51 12.24 0.11
CA PHE A 191 -15.24 12.88 -0.28
C PHE A 191 -15.42 14.22 -1.01
N LEU A 192 -16.65 14.67 -1.24
CA LEU A 192 -16.93 15.90 -2.01
C LEU A 192 -16.21 17.14 -1.45
N GLY A 193 -16.15 17.27 -0.13
CA GLY A 193 -15.45 18.39 0.52
C GLY A 193 -13.93 18.32 0.32
N ALA A 194 -13.35 17.12 0.40
CA ALA A 194 -11.92 16.92 0.17
C ALA A 194 -11.54 17.12 -1.30
N LEU A 195 -12.37 16.62 -2.23
CA LEU A 195 -12.19 16.83 -3.66
C LEU A 195 -12.36 18.30 -4.05
N GLY A 196 -13.37 18.98 -3.50
CA GLY A 196 -13.56 20.41 -3.72
C GLY A 196 -12.38 21.24 -3.19
N ALA A 197 -11.83 20.88 -2.03
CA ALA A 197 -10.63 21.51 -1.50
C ALA A 197 -9.42 21.23 -2.40
N PHE A 198 -9.24 19.99 -2.84
CA PHE A 198 -8.20 19.60 -3.79
C PHE A 198 -8.32 20.42 -5.09
N MET A 199 -9.48 20.44 -5.74
CA MET A 199 -9.73 21.18 -6.99
C MET A 199 -9.64 22.71 -6.84
N SER A 200 -9.79 23.25 -5.64
CA SER A 200 -9.65 24.69 -5.40
C SER A 200 -8.19 25.20 -5.51
N TYR A 201 -7.22 24.30 -5.65
CA TYR A 201 -5.79 24.63 -5.76
C TYR A 201 -5.46 25.56 -6.96
N GLU A 202 -6.20 25.49 -8.09
CA GLU A 202 -6.02 26.41 -9.24
C GLU A 202 -6.27 27.87 -8.87
N LYS A 203 -7.24 28.14 -8.00
CA LYS A 203 -7.55 29.51 -7.57
C LYS A 203 -6.50 30.11 -6.63
N HIS A 204 -5.53 29.31 -6.20
CA HIS A 204 -4.47 29.72 -5.28
C HIS A 204 -3.07 29.79 -5.94
N GLY A 205 -2.97 29.68 -7.27
CA GLY A 205 -1.73 29.95 -8.01
C GLY A 205 -0.67 28.84 -7.89
N LEU A 206 -1.09 27.58 -7.82
CA LEU A 206 -0.22 26.40 -7.73
C LEU A 206 -0.28 25.55 -9.03
N ASP A 207 -0.20 26.22 -10.18
CA ASP A 207 -0.45 25.66 -11.52
C ASP A 207 0.49 24.51 -11.94
N ASP A 208 1.62 24.31 -11.26
CA ASP A 208 2.61 23.28 -11.61
C ASP A 208 2.19 21.84 -11.22
N LEU A 209 1.10 21.66 -10.45
CA LEU A 209 0.64 20.36 -9.93
C LEU A 209 -0.28 19.55 -10.87
N MET A 210 -0.74 20.10 -12.00
CA MET A 210 -1.72 19.42 -12.89
C MET A 210 -1.15 18.57 -14.02
N VAL A 211 0.17 18.52 -14.20
CA VAL A 211 0.75 17.65 -15.25
C VAL A 211 0.62 16.16 -14.89
N HIS A 212 0.11 15.84 -13.69
CA HIS A 212 -0.06 14.49 -13.18
C HIS A 212 -1.40 13.88 -13.61
N GLN A 213 -1.36 12.87 -14.48
CA GLN A 213 -2.48 11.96 -14.73
C GLN A 213 -2.90 11.31 -13.40
N LEU A 214 -4.07 11.70 -12.89
CA LEU A 214 -4.67 11.17 -11.67
C LEU A 214 -5.07 9.70 -11.89
N VAL A 215 -4.39 8.75 -11.24
CA VAL A 215 -4.86 7.37 -11.10
C VAL A 215 -5.74 7.31 -9.85
N GLU A 216 -7.01 6.94 -9.99
CA GLU A 216 -7.95 6.72 -8.88
C GLU A 216 -7.39 5.66 -7.90
N ARG A 217 -6.95 6.09 -6.70
CA ARG A 217 -6.64 5.19 -5.57
C ARG A 217 -7.88 5.06 -4.67
N PHE A 218 -8.45 3.87 -4.57
CA PHE A 218 -9.58 3.56 -3.69
C PHE A 218 -9.08 3.02 -2.33
N PRO A 219 -9.58 3.50 -1.18
CA PRO A 219 -9.34 2.86 0.10
C PRO A 219 -10.19 1.59 0.22
N MET A 220 -9.50 0.44 0.30
CA MET A 220 -10.09 -0.87 0.57
C MET A 220 -10.44 -0.96 2.05
N GLY A 221 -11.64 -1.44 2.35
CA GLY A 221 -12.13 -1.60 3.71
C GLY A 221 -12.38 -3.07 3.97
N ALA A 222 -11.43 -3.76 4.58
CA ALA A 222 -11.70 -5.06 5.21
C ALA A 222 -12.01 -4.87 6.71
N PRO A 223 -13.17 -5.35 7.20
CA PRO A 223 -13.51 -5.24 8.63
C PRO A 223 -12.66 -6.20 9.47
N TYR A 224 -11.83 -5.65 10.35
CA TYR A 224 -11.21 -6.38 11.46
C TYR A 224 -12.27 -6.77 12.50
N ILE A 225 -12.72 -8.03 12.50
CA ILE A 225 -13.51 -8.57 13.61
C ILE A 225 -12.65 -9.60 14.35
N GLY A 226 -12.10 -9.18 15.49
CA GLY A 226 -11.75 -10.08 16.57
C GLY A 226 -13.05 -10.44 17.30
N GLY A 227 -13.52 -11.67 17.13
CA GLY A 227 -14.71 -12.17 17.80
C GLY A 227 -14.77 -13.69 17.69
N ASN A 228 -15.06 -14.36 18.80
CA ASN A 228 -15.23 -15.81 18.87
C ASN A 228 -16.37 -16.25 17.94
N VAL A 229 -16.08 -17.22 17.07
CA VAL A 229 -17.05 -17.79 16.14
C VAL A 229 -17.96 -18.75 16.90
N HIS A 230 -19.23 -18.37 17.09
CA HIS A 230 -20.30 -19.32 17.38
C HIS A 230 -20.99 -19.71 16.07
N GLY A 231 -20.71 -20.94 15.61
CA GLY A 231 -21.47 -21.66 14.59
C GLY A 231 -22.17 -22.88 15.20
N PRO A 232 -23.15 -23.50 14.52
CA PRO A 232 -23.96 -24.57 15.09
C PRO A 232 -23.10 -25.80 15.42
N PRO A 233 -23.49 -26.62 16.41
CA PRO A 233 -22.69 -27.76 16.85
C PRO A 233 -22.60 -28.77 15.70
N LEU A 234 -21.40 -28.94 15.15
CA LEU A 234 -21.07 -30.13 14.38
C LEU A 234 -20.91 -31.26 15.40
N GLY A 235 -22.00 -32.03 15.55
CA GLY A 235 -21.96 -33.33 16.22
C GLY A 235 -20.99 -34.28 15.52
N ASP A 236 -20.50 -35.23 16.31
CA ASP A 236 -19.55 -36.28 15.95
C ASP A 236 -19.68 -36.82 14.53
N LEU A 237 -18.61 -36.72 13.75
CA LEU A 237 -18.39 -37.51 12.53
C LEU A 237 -17.08 -38.29 12.65
N ASN A 238 -17.10 -39.26 13.56
CA ASN A 238 -16.33 -40.49 13.39
C ASN A 238 -17.00 -41.32 12.28
N GLU A 239 -16.76 -40.99 11.02
CA GLU A 239 -16.99 -41.93 9.92
C GLU A 239 -15.92 -41.70 8.84
N LYS A 240 -14.86 -42.50 8.97
CA LYS A 240 -13.93 -42.79 7.90
C LYS A 240 -14.71 -43.50 6.80
N GLU A 241 -14.92 -42.85 5.65
CA GLU A 241 -14.80 -43.46 4.31
C GLU A 241 -15.29 -42.50 3.22
N GLN A 242 -14.35 -41.78 2.60
CA GLN A 242 -14.26 -41.49 1.15
C GLN A 242 -13.25 -40.35 0.93
N ILE A 243 -11.97 -40.68 1.08
CA ILE A 243 -10.87 -39.87 0.56
C ILE A 243 -10.13 -40.75 -0.47
N PRO A 244 -9.92 -40.28 -1.72
CA PRO A 244 -9.22 -41.05 -2.75
C PRO A 244 -7.84 -41.52 -2.28
N LYS A 245 -7.49 -42.78 -2.60
CA LYS A 245 -6.23 -43.46 -2.21
C LYS A 245 -4.94 -42.67 -2.55
N ALA A 246 -5.00 -41.68 -3.45
CA ALA A 246 -3.87 -40.83 -3.81
C ALA A 246 -3.42 -39.85 -2.70
N ILE A 247 -4.24 -39.61 -1.67
CA ILE A 247 -3.94 -38.62 -0.62
C ILE A 247 -3.35 -39.26 0.65
N LYS A 248 -3.45 -40.59 0.79
CA LYS A 248 -3.01 -41.30 2.02
C LYS A 248 -1.48 -41.37 2.19
N HIS A 249 -0.71 -41.16 1.13
CA HIS A 249 0.77 -41.17 1.19
C HIS A 249 1.40 -39.83 1.59
N ILE A 250 0.64 -38.72 1.53
CA ILE A 250 1.16 -37.39 1.85
C ILE A 250 1.12 -37.11 3.37
N PHE A 251 0.25 -37.78 4.11
CA PHE A 251 0.07 -37.57 5.56
C PHE A 251 1.08 -38.29 6.48
N CYS A 252 2.00 -39.11 5.95
CA CYS A 252 3.00 -39.81 6.80
C CYS A 252 4.34 -39.07 6.98
N GLY A 253 4.50 -37.85 6.45
CA GLY A 253 5.76 -37.09 6.56
C GLY A 253 5.88 -36.14 7.76
N ILE A 254 4.80 -35.87 8.49
CA ILE A 254 4.74 -34.81 9.50
C ILE A 254 4.82 -35.40 10.91
N SER A 255 5.96 -36.02 11.25
CA SER A 255 6.26 -36.49 12.61
C SER A 255 7.56 -35.87 13.19
N TRP A 256 8.30 -35.12 12.38
CA TRP A 256 9.55 -34.50 12.82
C TRP A 256 9.38 -33.09 13.44
N MET A 257 8.32 -32.36 13.05
CA MET A 257 8.06 -30.99 13.52
C MET A 257 7.62 -30.90 14.99
N GLU A 258 6.93 -31.91 15.54
CA GLU A 258 6.59 -31.96 16.97
C GLU A 258 7.83 -32.11 17.87
N LYS A 259 8.93 -32.67 17.36
CA LYS A 259 10.20 -32.76 18.10
C LYS A 259 10.99 -31.45 18.12
N PHE A 260 10.73 -30.54 17.18
CA PHE A 260 11.45 -29.27 17.07
C PHE A 260 10.85 -28.19 17.97
N VAL A 261 9.51 -28.13 18.07
CA VAL A 261 8.80 -27.19 18.96
C VAL A 261 9.11 -27.43 20.44
N ARG A 262 9.45 -28.67 20.82
CA ARG A 262 9.76 -29.02 22.21
C ARG A 262 11.15 -28.58 22.70
N LYS A 263 12.03 -28.09 21.82
CA LYS A 263 13.38 -27.60 22.17
C LYS A 263 13.51 -26.07 22.21
N GLY A 264 12.51 -25.34 21.71
CA GLY A 264 12.55 -23.87 21.64
C GLY A 264 12.06 -23.15 22.91
N THR A 265 11.57 -23.87 23.91
CA THR A 265 10.98 -23.30 25.14
C THR A 265 11.97 -23.11 26.30
N GLU A 266 13.27 -23.21 26.08
CA GLU A 266 14.30 -23.05 27.14
C GLU A 266 15.27 -21.89 26.85
N ILE A 267 14.77 -20.70 26.53
CA ILE A 267 15.56 -19.47 26.67
C ILE A 267 14.63 -18.35 27.15
N THR A 268 14.70 -18.03 28.44
CA THR A 268 14.00 -16.90 29.07
C THR A 268 14.94 -15.69 29.16
N ALA A 269 14.47 -14.53 28.69
CA ALA A 269 15.07 -13.22 28.99
C ALA A 269 14.05 -12.34 29.75
N PRO A 270 14.46 -11.51 30.73
CA PRO A 270 13.57 -10.91 31.71
C PRO A 270 12.92 -9.60 31.23
N VAL A 271 11.66 -9.39 31.64
CA VAL A 271 10.89 -8.15 31.45
C VAL A 271 10.98 -7.31 32.73
N PRO A 272 11.28 -6.00 32.68
CA PRO A 272 11.18 -5.12 33.84
C PRO A 272 9.73 -4.70 34.11
N MET A 273 9.26 -4.93 35.34
CA MET A 273 8.01 -4.37 35.86
C MET A 273 8.26 -3.09 36.66
N ALA A 274 7.37 -2.10 36.52
CA ALA A 274 7.18 -1.03 37.50
C ALA A 274 5.66 -0.73 37.68
N PRO A 275 5.22 -0.29 38.88
CA PRO A 275 3.87 -0.56 39.41
C PRO A 275 2.88 0.63 39.30
N PRO A 276 1.58 0.40 39.58
CA PRO A 276 0.51 1.37 39.36
C PRO A 276 0.29 2.32 40.55
N ALA A 277 -0.07 3.57 40.27
CA ALA A 277 -0.53 4.53 41.28
C ALA A 277 -1.92 5.10 40.90
N THR A 278 -2.84 5.01 41.85
CA THR A 278 -4.22 5.50 41.84
C THR A 278 -4.37 6.77 42.67
N THR A 279 -5.35 7.62 42.34
CA THR A 279 -6.16 8.58 43.16
C THR A 279 -6.80 9.56 42.16
N GLY A 280 -8.03 10.09 42.26
CA GLY A 280 -9.13 10.09 43.22
C GLY A 280 -10.21 11.08 42.71
N LEU A 281 -11.48 10.87 43.10
CA LEU A 281 -12.67 11.65 42.68
C LEU A 281 -12.69 13.12 43.15
N GLY A 282 -13.40 13.99 42.41
CA GLY A 282 -14.39 14.93 42.97
C GLY A 282 -14.32 16.42 42.57
N GLY A 283 -15.48 17.01 42.22
CA GLY A 283 -15.84 18.40 42.57
C GLY A 283 -16.07 19.41 41.44
N PHE A 284 -17.34 19.81 41.25
CA PHE A 284 -17.77 21.02 40.54
C PHE A 284 -17.48 22.28 41.37
N GLU A 285 -16.99 23.36 40.76
CA GLU A 285 -17.38 24.75 41.08
C GLU A 285 -16.91 25.74 40.00
N VAL A 286 -17.77 26.72 39.69
CA VAL A 286 -17.51 27.87 38.79
C VAL A 286 -17.25 29.10 39.66
N PRO A 287 -16.34 30.00 39.24
CA PRO A 287 -16.63 31.42 39.41
C PRO A 287 -16.37 32.27 38.16
N SER A 288 -17.30 33.18 37.91
CA SER A 288 -17.19 34.28 36.94
C SER A 288 -16.33 35.42 37.50
N SER A 289 -15.51 36.06 36.66
CA SER A 289 -15.32 37.51 36.69
C SER A 289 -14.76 38.02 35.35
N LYS A 290 -15.27 39.19 34.94
CA LYS A 290 -15.19 39.80 33.60
C LYS A 290 -13.89 40.58 33.38
N GLY A 291 -13.35 40.55 32.16
CA GLY A 291 -12.24 41.42 31.72
C GLY A 291 -11.76 41.25 30.26
N VAL A 292 -12.65 41.46 29.28
CA VAL A 292 -12.48 42.08 27.94
C VAL A 292 -11.23 41.82 27.03
N LEU A 293 -11.50 41.21 25.86
CA LEU A 293 -10.81 41.23 24.51
C LEU A 293 -9.39 40.61 24.41
N ARG A 294 -9.04 39.62 23.56
CA ARG A 294 -9.60 38.99 22.33
C ARG A 294 -9.20 37.50 22.31
N SER A 295 -10.06 36.63 21.76
CA SER A 295 -9.94 35.16 21.85
C SER A 295 -9.07 34.54 20.75
N ASP A 296 -7.87 34.11 21.13
CA ASP A 296 -7.28 32.86 20.65
C ASP A 296 -7.61 31.76 21.66
N ALA A 297 -8.18 30.64 21.22
CA ALA A 297 -7.88 29.31 21.72
C ALA A 297 -8.76 28.23 21.06
N SER A 298 -8.08 27.10 20.80
CA SER A 298 -8.61 25.72 20.79
C SER A 298 -9.60 25.32 19.69
N LYS A 299 -9.13 25.36 18.44
CA LYS A 299 -9.50 24.26 17.53
C LYS A 299 -8.81 23.00 18.03
N LEU A 300 -9.59 22.07 18.55
CA LEU A 300 -9.22 20.67 18.69
C LEU A 300 -8.92 20.15 17.28
N ASN A 301 -7.66 20.26 16.86
CA ASN A 301 -7.19 19.67 15.61
C ASN A 301 -7.08 18.15 15.83
N VAL A 302 -8.20 17.45 15.72
CA VAL A 302 -8.16 16.02 15.39
C VAL A 302 -8.06 15.93 13.86
N GLY A 303 -6.90 16.36 13.36
CA GLY A 303 -6.45 16.02 12.02
C GLY A 303 -5.51 14.82 12.17
N VAL A 304 -5.79 13.73 11.48
CA VAL A 304 -4.71 12.82 11.12
C VAL A 304 -3.77 13.66 10.26
N LEU A 305 -2.59 13.98 10.78
CA LEU A 305 -1.47 14.46 9.97
C LEU A 305 -1.14 13.33 9.00
N HIS A 306 -1.79 13.34 7.83
CA HIS A 306 -1.35 12.55 6.72
C HIS A 306 -0.29 13.38 6.00
N LEU A 307 0.98 13.09 6.32
CA LEU A 307 2.09 13.53 5.50
C LEU A 307 1.94 12.80 4.16
N VAL A 308 1.26 13.42 3.20
CA VAL A 308 1.41 13.02 1.81
C VAL A 308 2.77 13.60 1.41
N PRO A 309 3.82 12.77 1.17
CA PRO A 309 5.08 13.31 0.70
C PRO A 309 4.79 14.14 -0.55
N SER A 310 5.35 15.35 -0.62
CA SER A 310 5.37 16.11 -1.86
C SER A 310 6.15 15.28 -2.87
N LEU A 311 5.41 14.68 -3.81
CA LEU A 311 6.00 13.89 -4.88
C LEU A 311 6.32 14.84 -6.02
N GLU A 312 7.58 14.92 -6.37
CA GLU A 312 8.12 15.73 -7.46
C GLU A 312 8.51 14.84 -8.64
N VAL A 313 8.60 15.43 -9.82
CA VAL A 313 9.19 14.76 -11.00
C VAL A 313 10.70 14.75 -10.85
N PHE A 314 11.33 13.59 -11.08
CA PHE A 314 12.78 13.44 -10.97
C PHE A 314 13.52 14.40 -11.92
N PRO A 315 14.33 15.36 -11.42
CA PRO A 315 14.84 16.47 -12.24
C PRO A 315 15.75 16.06 -13.41
N LEU A 316 16.46 14.95 -13.26
CA LEU A 316 17.40 14.44 -14.26
C LEU A 316 16.71 13.62 -15.36
N LEU A 317 15.40 13.42 -15.30
CA LEU A 317 14.66 12.77 -16.36
C LEU A 317 14.66 13.65 -17.63
N ALA A 318 15.08 13.09 -18.76
CA ALA A 318 15.30 13.87 -19.99
C ALA A 318 14.01 14.42 -20.59
N ASP A 319 12.94 13.62 -20.59
CA ASP A 319 11.62 14.02 -21.06
C ASP A 319 10.52 13.44 -20.15
N PRO A 320 10.11 14.18 -19.11
CA PRO A 320 9.07 13.72 -18.20
C PRO A 320 7.71 13.50 -18.86
N LYS A 321 7.41 14.19 -19.96
CA LYS A 321 6.09 14.12 -20.62
C LYS A 321 5.89 12.81 -21.37
N THR A 322 6.95 12.26 -21.95
CA THR A 322 6.90 10.99 -22.71
C THR A 322 7.43 9.79 -21.92
N TYR A 323 7.87 10.02 -20.69
CA TYR A 323 8.37 8.96 -19.83
C TYR A 323 7.25 8.01 -19.40
N GLU A 324 7.47 6.73 -19.71
CA GLU A 324 6.69 5.61 -19.24
C GLU A 324 7.58 4.78 -18.31
N PRO A 325 7.24 4.67 -17.00
CA PRO A 325 8.03 3.87 -16.08
C PRO A 325 8.03 2.40 -16.48
N ASN A 326 6.90 1.84 -16.92
CA ASN A 326 6.77 0.42 -17.21
C ASN A 326 7.52 0.04 -18.48
N THR A 327 8.48 -0.88 -18.38
CA THR A 327 9.17 -1.41 -19.56
C THR A 327 8.28 -2.31 -20.39
N ILE A 328 7.32 -2.98 -19.74
CA ILE A 328 6.36 -3.87 -20.37
C ILE A 328 4.95 -3.44 -19.94
N ASP A 329 4.14 -3.07 -20.92
CA ASP A 329 2.71 -2.95 -20.76
C ASP A 329 2.09 -4.36 -20.82
N LEU A 330 1.38 -4.77 -19.76
CA LEU A 330 0.66 -6.05 -19.72
C LEU A 330 -0.71 -5.96 -20.41
N SER A 331 -1.17 -4.75 -20.71
CA SER A 331 -2.46 -4.45 -21.35
C SER A 331 -2.37 -4.19 -22.86
N ASP A 332 -1.17 -4.06 -23.44
CA ASP A 332 -0.99 -3.73 -24.86
C ASP A 332 -1.69 -4.74 -25.80
N HIS A 333 -2.71 -4.24 -26.52
CA HIS A 333 -3.59 -4.95 -27.45
C HIS A 333 -2.96 -5.17 -28.84
N GLY A 334 -1.71 -4.73 -29.07
CA GLY A 334 -1.01 -4.82 -30.35
C GLY A 334 -0.68 -6.23 -30.86
N GLU A 335 -0.93 -7.28 -30.08
CA GLU A 335 -0.94 -8.67 -30.55
C GLU A 335 -2.35 -9.26 -30.38
N LEU A 336 -3.12 -9.28 -31.47
CA LEU A 336 -4.44 -9.92 -31.58
C LEU A 336 -4.37 -11.39 -31.11
N GLU A 337 -4.68 -11.63 -29.84
CA GLU A 337 -5.31 -12.83 -29.31
C GLU A 337 -5.56 -12.60 -27.81
N TYR A 338 -6.82 -12.47 -27.40
CA TYR A 338 -7.24 -12.45 -25.99
C TYR A 338 -6.58 -13.58 -25.16
N THR A 339 -6.28 -14.71 -25.80
CA THR A 339 -5.56 -15.87 -25.25
C THR A 339 -4.11 -15.56 -24.83
N LYS A 340 -3.44 -14.59 -25.46
CA LYS A 340 -2.04 -14.22 -25.16
C LYS A 340 -1.93 -13.20 -24.03
N ILE A 341 -2.85 -12.23 -23.95
CA ILE A 341 -2.96 -11.30 -22.81
C ILE A 341 -3.21 -12.12 -21.55
N TRP A 342 -4.17 -13.04 -21.60
CA TRP A 342 -4.44 -13.97 -20.51
C TRP A 342 -3.22 -14.81 -20.12
N ARG A 343 -2.41 -15.29 -21.09
CA ARG A 343 -1.15 -16.01 -20.84
C ARG A 343 -0.01 -15.12 -20.31
N CYS A 344 -0.01 -13.82 -20.59
CA CYS A 344 0.97 -12.86 -20.07
C CYS A 344 0.63 -12.50 -18.63
N CYS A 345 -0.61 -12.09 -18.37
CA CYS A 345 -1.13 -11.84 -17.03
C CYS A 345 -0.98 -13.09 -16.16
N ARG A 346 -1.48 -14.24 -16.62
CA ARG A 346 -1.35 -15.52 -15.90
C ARG A 346 0.11 -15.88 -15.62
N TYR A 347 1.04 -15.61 -16.53
CA TYR A 347 2.45 -15.88 -16.28
C TYR A 347 3.07 -14.95 -15.25
N TRP A 348 2.81 -13.65 -15.33
CA TRP A 348 3.33 -12.73 -14.32
C TRP A 348 2.69 -12.99 -12.95
N PHE A 349 1.41 -13.37 -12.91
CA PHE A 349 0.78 -13.91 -11.71
C PHE A 349 1.45 -15.21 -11.26
N THR A 350 1.74 -16.15 -12.17
CA THR A 350 2.49 -17.38 -11.86
C THR A 350 3.92 -17.09 -11.38
N VAL A 351 4.62 -16.09 -11.91
CA VAL A 351 5.98 -15.73 -11.47
C VAL A 351 5.95 -15.04 -10.11
N LEU A 352 5.02 -14.10 -9.90
CA LEU A 352 4.76 -13.53 -8.58
C LEU A 352 4.44 -14.63 -7.57
N SER A 353 3.83 -15.73 -8.04
CA SER A 353 3.52 -16.90 -7.23
C SER A 353 4.67 -17.87 -6.98
N GLU A 354 5.57 -18.01 -7.95
CA GLU A 354 6.71 -18.92 -7.90
C GLU A 354 7.89 -18.29 -7.12
N HIS A 355 7.93 -16.97 -6.99
CA HIS A 355 8.95 -16.26 -6.20
C HIS A 355 8.89 -16.51 -4.68
N LEU A 356 8.03 -17.42 -4.20
CA LEU A 356 8.04 -17.93 -2.82
C LEU A 356 8.09 -19.47 -2.67
N SER A 357 8.62 -20.22 -3.64
CA SER A 357 9.14 -21.62 -3.54
C SER A 357 8.33 -22.77 -4.16
N ASP A 358 9.11 -23.64 -4.80
CA ASP A 358 8.75 -24.71 -5.73
C ASP A 358 8.08 -25.95 -5.13
N LEU A 359 6.92 -26.28 -5.68
CA LEU A 359 6.45 -27.65 -5.88
C LEU A 359 5.56 -27.73 -7.14
N VAL A 360 6.05 -27.28 -8.30
CA VAL A 360 5.19 -27.13 -9.51
C VAL A 360 5.48 -28.14 -10.63
N ASP A 361 6.33 -29.14 -10.41
CA ASP A 361 6.37 -30.29 -11.33
C ASP A 361 5.33 -31.36 -10.96
N LYS A 362 4.05 -31.02 -11.16
CA LYS A 362 2.93 -31.92 -11.59
C LYS A 362 1.50 -31.37 -11.42
N LEU A 363 1.28 -30.13 -10.99
CA LEU A 363 -0.08 -29.61 -10.75
C LEU A 363 -0.39 -28.39 -11.61
N VAL A 364 -0.36 -28.58 -12.93
CA VAL A 364 -1.05 -27.66 -13.84
C VAL A 364 -2.52 -28.08 -13.87
N MET A 365 -3.40 -27.15 -13.50
CA MET A 365 -4.88 -27.20 -13.45
C MET A 365 -5.50 -27.56 -12.08
N SER A 366 -5.54 -26.61 -11.14
CA SER A 366 -6.53 -26.61 -10.03
C SER A 366 -6.45 -25.32 -9.18
N PRO A 367 -7.55 -24.89 -8.50
CA PRO A 367 -7.60 -23.89 -7.42
C PRO A 367 -6.52 -24.02 -6.30
N ILE A 368 -5.79 -25.13 -6.29
CA ILE A 368 -4.65 -25.43 -5.41
C ILE A 368 -3.45 -24.48 -5.65
N PHE A 369 -3.29 -23.89 -6.84
CA PHE A 369 -2.15 -23.01 -7.16
C PHE A 369 -2.20 -21.67 -6.42
N LEU A 370 -3.38 -21.04 -6.34
CA LEU A 370 -3.64 -19.85 -5.51
C LEU A 370 -3.46 -20.13 -4.00
N TRP A 371 -3.58 -21.41 -3.60
CA TRP A 371 -3.44 -21.84 -2.22
C TRP A 371 -1.96 -21.96 -1.78
N PHE A 372 -1.03 -22.10 -2.73
CA PHE A 372 0.40 -22.19 -2.44
C PHE A 372 1.05 -20.82 -2.19
N GLU A 373 0.70 -19.82 -3.00
CA GLU A 373 1.08 -18.41 -2.80
C GLU A 373 0.64 -17.87 -1.43
N LYS A 374 -0.62 -18.19 -1.10
CA LYS A 374 -1.28 -17.92 0.17
C LYS A 374 -0.44 -18.40 1.36
N LEU A 375 0.09 -19.62 1.30
CA LEU A 375 0.74 -20.24 2.46
C LEU A 375 2.05 -19.56 2.86
N ILE A 376 2.82 -19.03 1.91
CA ILE A 376 4.22 -18.65 2.15
C ILE A 376 4.35 -17.16 2.48
N LEU A 377 3.52 -16.32 1.86
CA LEU A 377 3.40 -14.90 2.22
C LEU A 377 2.76 -14.72 3.61
N ASP A 378 1.69 -15.48 3.90
CA ASP A 378 1.11 -15.53 5.24
C ASP A 378 2.19 -15.97 6.25
N PHE A 379 2.99 -16.98 5.92
CA PHE A 379 4.04 -17.46 6.82
C PHE A 379 5.12 -16.41 7.11
N GLN A 380 5.61 -15.68 6.11
CA GLN A 380 6.65 -14.66 6.31
C GLN A 380 6.13 -13.47 7.12
N ALA A 381 4.97 -12.92 6.75
CA ALA A 381 4.35 -11.81 7.46
C ALA A 381 4.01 -12.20 8.92
N VAL A 382 3.44 -13.39 9.13
CA VAL A 382 3.13 -13.94 10.46
C VAL A 382 4.39 -14.22 11.28
N ALA A 383 5.43 -14.78 10.65
CA ALA A 383 6.70 -15.07 11.32
C ALA A 383 7.44 -13.79 11.74
N SER A 384 7.34 -12.71 10.96
CA SER A 384 7.95 -11.41 11.29
C SER A 384 7.43 -10.84 12.62
N GLU A 385 6.21 -11.20 13.03
CA GLU A 385 5.58 -10.80 14.28
C GLU A 385 5.52 -11.93 15.33
N GLY A 386 6.38 -12.94 15.22
CA GLY A 386 6.51 -14.01 16.21
C GLY A 386 5.40 -15.06 16.18
N GLY A 387 4.59 -15.10 15.12
CA GLY A 387 3.64 -16.20 14.90
C GLY A 387 2.40 -16.20 15.79
N THR A 388 2.01 -15.03 16.31
CA THR A 388 0.83 -14.89 17.17
C THR A 388 -0.46 -15.28 16.44
N ASP A 389 -1.49 -15.68 17.20
CA ASP A 389 -2.78 -16.06 16.60
C ASP A 389 -3.49 -14.87 15.95
N ASP A 390 -3.26 -13.65 16.46
CA ASP A 390 -3.72 -12.44 15.79
C ASP A 390 -3.00 -12.24 14.45
N ALA A 391 -1.66 -12.34 14.41
CA ALA A 391 -0.91 -12.25 13.15
C ALA A 391 -1.41 -13.27 12.11
N LYS A 392 -1.65 -14.53 12.51
CA LYS A 392 -2.24 -15.55 11.61
C LYS A 392 -3.58 -15.12 11.05
N ARG A 393 -4.48 -14.61 11.90
CA ARG A 393 -5.81 -14.13 11.49
C ARG A 393 -5.72 -12.96 10.50
N ARG A 394 -4.76 -12.04 10.72
CA ARG A 394 -4.49 -10.89 9.83
C ARG A 394 -3.92 -11.35 8.49
N GLY A 395 -2.99 -12.31 8.50
CA GLY A 395 -2.45 -12.96 7.29
C GLY A 395 -3.56 -13.60 6.46
N ASP A 396 -4.41 -14.40 7.09
CA ASP A 396 -5.57 -15.02 6.44
C ASP A 396 -6.53 -13.98 5.81
N ALA A 397 -6.71 -12.83 6.46
CA ALA A 397 -7.55 -11.74 5.95
C ALA A 397 -6.89 -11.02 4.77
N PHE A 398 -5.59 -10.74 4.86
CA PHE A 398 -4.77 -10.23 3.77
C PHE A 398 -4.86 -11.13 2.54
N ALA A 399 -4.64 -12.44 2.70
CA ALA A 399 -4.66 -13.39 1.59
C ALA A 399 -6.02 -13.39 0.87
N ARG A 400 -7.13 -13.32 1.61
CA ARG A 400 -8.48 -13.24 1.03
C ARG A 400 -8.68 -11.95 0.24
N ALA A 401 -8.29 -10.81 0.80
CA ALA A 401 -8.45 -9.51 0.14
C ALA A 401 -7.60 -9.42 -1.13
N PHE A 402 -6.31 -9.75 -1.03
CA PHE A 402 -5.39 -9.72 -2.18
C PHE A 402 -5.86 -10.68 -3.28
N SER A 403 -6.31 -11.89 -2.94
CA SER A 403 -6.86 -12.84 -3.92
C SER A 403 -8.09 -12.29 -4.64
N ALA A 404 -8.99 -11.60 -3.94
CA ALA A 404 -10.17 -10.97 -4.55
C ALA A 404 -9.76 -9.85 -5.52
N HIS A 405 -8.73 -9.07 -5.19
CA HIS A 405 -8.17 -8.07 -6.09
C HIS A 405 -7.56 -8.67 -7.36
N LEU A 406 -6.79 -9.75 -7.20
CA LEU A 406 -6.21 -10.48 -8.32
C LEU A 406 -7.29 -11.08 -9.22
N ALA A 407 -8.34 -11.68 -8.65
CA ALA A 407 -9.48 -12.19 -9.41
C ALA A 407 -10.16 -11.08 -10.23
N ARG A 408 -10.38 -9.91 -9.62
CA ARG A 408 -10.96 -8.74 -10.30
C ARG A 408 -10.06 -8.22 -11.43
N LEU A 409 -8.73 -8.19 -11.22
CA LEU A 409 -7.75 -7.84 -12.25
C LEU A 409 -7.75 -8.84 -13.42
N MET A 410 -8.00 -10.11 -13.13
CA MET A 410 -8.09 -11.15 -14.16
C MET A 410 -9.38 -11.05 -14.98
N GLU A 411 -10.50 -10.64 -14.37
CA GLU A 411 -11.77 -10.42 -15.05
C GLU A 411 -11.79 -9.10 -15.84
N GLU A 412 -11.25 -8.03 -15.25
CA GLU A 412 -11.20 -6.68 -15.81
C GLU A 412 -9.76 -6.14 -15.76
N PRO A 413 -8.89 -6.43 -16.76
CA PRO A 413 -7.48 -6.01 -16.74
C PRO A 413 -7.25 -4.49 -16.69
N ALA A 414 -8.24 -3.70 -17.14
CA ALA A 414 -8.22 -2.24 -17.09
C ALA A 414 -8.80 -1.65 -15.79
N ALA A 415 -9.21 -2.50 -14.84
CA ALA A 415 -9.84 -2.12 -13.57
C ALA A 415 -9.08 -1.09 -12.72
N TYR A 416 -7.78 -0.91 -12.98
CA TYR A 416 -6.87 -0.02 -12.26
C TYR A 416 -6.00 0.82 -13.24
N GLY A 417 -6.43 0.97 -14.50
CA GLY A 417 -5.66 1.65 -15.54
C GLY A 417 -4.74 0.73 -16.35
N LYS A 418 -3.65 1.26 -16.91
CA LYS A 418 -2.65 0.46 -17.63
C LYS A 418 -1.99 -0.52 -16.66
N LEU A 419 -2.11 -1.82 -16.95
CA LEU A 419 -1.61 -2.87 -16.09
C LEU A 419 -0.09 -3.02 -16.28
N GLY A 420 0.70 -2.47 -15.35
CA GLY A 420 2.13 -2.70 -15.23
C GLY A 420 2.47 -3.68 -14.09
N LEU A 421 3.64 -4.30 -14.15
CA LEU A 421 4.14 -5.12 -13.04
C LEU A 421 4.39 -4.29 -11.78
N ALA A 422 4.79 -3.01 -11.94
CA ALA A 422 4.96 -2.08 -10.83
C ALA A 422 3.66 -1.89 -10.04
N ASN A 423 2.52 -1.77 -10.73
CA ASN A 423 1.21 -1.59 -10.08
C ASN A 423 0.77 -2.84 -9.31
N LEU A 424 1.10 -4.04 -9.80
CA LEU A 424 0.80 -5.29 -9.09
C LEU A 424 1.63 -5.42 -7.80
N LEU A 425 2.91 -5.06 -7.88
CA LEU A 425 3.81 -5.09 -6.73
C LEU A 425 3.43 -4.01 -5.70
N GLU A 426 3.04 -2.82 -6.15
CA GLU A 426 2.53 -1.75 -5.29
C GLU A 426 1.22 -2.18 -4.58
N LEU A 427 0.26 -2.76 -5.31
CA LEU A 427 -0.99 -3.29 -4.75
C LEU A 427 -0.72 -4.32 -3.63
N ARG A 428 0.27 -5.20 -3.83
CA ARG A 428 0.66 -6.18 -2.81
C ARG A 428 1.14 -5.51 -1.52
N GLU A 429 2.04 -4.53 -1.63
CA GLU A 429 2.58 -3.81 -0.46
C GLU A 429 1.52 -2.93 0.22
N GLU A 430 0.58 -2.36 -0.53
CA GLU A 430 -0.58 -1.65 0.03
C GLU A 430 -1.48 -2.59 0.83
N CYS A 431 -1.81 -3.76 0.28
CA CYS A 431 -2.59 -4.76 1.00
C CYS A 431 -1.89 -5.20 2.29
N LEU A 432 -0.59 -5.50 2.28
CA LEU A 432 0.15 -5.88 3.50
C LEU A 432 0.03 -4.80 4.59
N ARG A 433 0.23 -3.54 4.23
CA ARG A 433 0.11 -2.40 5.16
C ARG A 433 -1.30 -2.20 5.70
N GLU A 434 -2.33 -2.42 4.88
CA GLU A 434 -3.74 -2.38 5.33
C GLU A 434 -4.01 -3.41 6.44
N PHE A 435 -3.40 -4.59 6.34
CA PHE A 435 -3.50 -5.64 7.37
C PHE A 435 -2.44 -5.53 8.48
N HIS A 436 -1.84 -4.35 8.63
CA HIS A 436 -0.86 -4.00 9.67
C HIS A 436 0.47 -4.77 9.60
N PHE A 437 0.81 -5.36 8.45
CA PHE A 437 2.15 -5.87 8.18
C PHE A 437 2.99 -4.77 7.54
N PHE A 438 3.70 -4.00 8.37
CA PHE A 438 4.49 -2.86 7.89
C PHE A 438 5.85 -3.25 7.28
N ASP A 439 6.46 -4.34 7.77
CA ASP A 439 7.70 -4.89 7.22
C ASP A 439 7.75 -6.41 7.45
N ALA A 440 7.25 -7.17 6.47
CA ALA A 440 7.22 -8.63 6.55
C ALA A 440 8.62 -9.27 6.45
N TYR A 441 9.65 -8.52 6.03
CA TYR A 441 11.00 -9.03 5.80
C TYR A 441 12.01 -8.54 6.83
N ARG A 442 11.60 -7.72 7.81
CA ARG A 442 12.49 -7.11 8.81
C ARG A 442 13.51 -8.08 9.42
N THR A 443 13.07 -9.22 9.91
CA THR A 443 13.94 -10.21 10.58
C THR A 443 14.93 -10.87 9.61
N ILE A 444 14.51 -11.04 8.35
CA ILE A 444 15.33 -11.58 7.27
C ILE A 444 16.40 -10.53 6.89
N LYS A 445 15.98 -9.29 6.58
CA LYS A 445 16.88 -8.17 6.27
C LYS A 445 17.95 -7.99 7.35
N GLN A 446 17.55 -7.98 8.63
CA GLN A 446 18.50 -7.83 9.73
C GLN A 446 19.56 -8.94 9.75
N ARG A 447 19.15 -10.21 9.65
CA ARG A 447 20.09 -11.34 9.63
C ARG A 447 21.06 -11.28 8.45
N GLU A 448 20.57 -10.90 7.28
CA GLU A 448 21.38 -10.83 6.07
C GLU A 448 22.37 -9.68 6.11
N ASN A 449 21.94 -8.52 6.64
CA ASN A 449 22.81 -7.38 6.88
C ASN A 449 23.94 -7.76 7.84
N GLU A 450 23.63 -8.37 8.99
CA GLU A 450 24.61 -8.82 9.98
C GLU A 450 25.61 -9.83 9.38
N ALA A 451 25.12 -10.83 8.65
CA ALA A 451 25.96 -11.84 8.02
C ALA A 451 26.87 -11.26 6.95
N SER A 452 26.39 -10.28 6.18
CA SER A 452 27.16 -9.62 5.12
C SER A 452 28.19 -8.65 5.68
N LEU A 453 27.84 -7.90 6.73
CA LEU A 453 28.74 -6.97 7.39
C LEU A 453 29.93 -7.69 8.04
N ALA A 454 29.70 -8.89 8.59
CA ALA A 454 30.75 -9.72 9.19
C ALA A 454 31.87 -10.11 8.21
N VAL A 455 31.58 -10.18 6.90
CA VAL A 455 32.55 -10.58 5.87
C VAL A 455 33.03 -9.43 4.99
N LEU A 456 32.45 -8.24 5.15
CA LEU A 456 32.82 -7.04 4.39
C LEU A 456 34.32 -6.70 4.48
N PRO A 457 35.00 -6.77 5.65
CA PRO A 457 36.41 -6.41 5.74
C PRO A 457 37.32 -7.25 4.82
N ASP A 458 37.05 -8.55 4.72
CA ASP A 458 37.81 -9.46 3.87
C ASP A 458 37.64 -9.12 2.38
N LEU A 459 36.42 -8.74 1.98
CA LEU A 459 36.14 -8.30 0.62
C LEU A 459 36.85 -6.97 0.30
N LEU A 460 36.83 -6.01 1.22
CA LEU A 460 37.50 -4.72 1.02
C LEU A 460 39.02 -4.89 0.88
N MET A 461 39.62 -5.77 1.69
CA MET A 461 41.05 -6.10 1.59
C MET A 461 41.39 -6.75 0.25
N GLU A 462 40.55 -7.68 -0.22
CA GLU A 462 40.68 -8.30 -1.54
C GLU A 462 40.63 -7.25 -2.66
N LEU A 463 39.61 -6.38 -2.65
CA LEU A 463 39.44 -5.33 -3.67
C LEU A 463 40.60 -4.33 -3.70
N ASP A 464 41.16 -3.99 -2.54
CA ASP A 464 42.29 -3.06 -2.44
C ASP A 464 43.59 -3.64 -2.99
N SER A 465 43.73 -4.97 -3.00
CA SER A 465 44.88 -5.66 -3.61
C SER A 465 44.87 -5.66 -5.14
N LEU A 466 43.73 -5.35 -5.77
CA LEU A 466 43.56 -5.33 -7.22
C LEU A 466 44.03 -4.00 -7.83
N THR A 467 44.42 -4.05 -9.10
CA THR A 467 44.66 -2.85 -9.92
C THR A 467 43.36 -2.10 -10.16
N GLU A 468 43.42 -0.79 -10.45
CA GLU A 468 42.25 0.09 -10.65
C GLU A 468 41.26 -0.49 -11.69
N ASP A 469 41.79 -0.96 -12.83
CA ASP A 469 41.04 -1.62 -13.89
C ASP A 469 40.32 -2.91 -13.44
N MET A 470 41.05 -3.80 -12.77
CA MET A 470 40.50 -5.09 -12.32
C MET A 470 39.51 -4.89 -11.19
N ARG A 471 39.77 -3.92 -10.31
CA ARG A 471 38.89 -3.55 -9.21
C ARG A 471 37.55 -3.06 -9.73
N LEU A 472 37.53 -2.16 -10.71
CA LEU A 472 36.28 -1.65 -11.27
C LEU A 472 35.42 -2.77 -11.88
N LEU A 473 36.04 -3.69 -12.64
CA LEU A 473 35.33 -4.86 -13.17
C LEU A 473 34.79 -5.74 -12.05
N THR A 474 35.63 -6.04 -11.06
CA THR A 474 35.26 -6.87 -9.90
C THR A 474 34.12 -6.27 -9.09
N LEU A 475 34.05 -4.95 -8.98
CA LEU A 475 32.95 -4.23 -8.31
C LEU A 475 31.63 -4.38 -9.07
N ILE A 476 31.63 -4.20 -10.40
CA ILE A 476 30.41 -4.36 -11.21
C ILE A 476 29.93 -5.81 -11.21
N GLU A 477 30.83 -6.77 -11.37
CA GLU A 477 30.51 -8.19 -11.22
C GLU A 477 30.01 -8.49 -9.80
N GLY A 478 30.56 -7.81 -8.81
CA GLY A 478 30.15 -7.89 -7.41
C GLY A 478 28.71 -7.44 -7.17
N VAL A 479 28.31 -6.28 -7.71
CA VAL A 479 26.92 -5.78 -7.64
C VAL A 479 25.97 -6.80 -8.28
N LEU A 480 26.28 -7.25 -9.49
CA LEU A 480 25.45 -8.26 -10.16
C LEU A 480 25.41 -9.57 -9.36
N ALA A 481 26.54 -10.02 -8.81
CA ALA A 481 26.62 -11.26 -8.04
C ALA A 481 25.83 -11.18 -6.73
N ALA A 482 25.83 -10.02 -6.10
CA ALA A 482 25.12 -9.78 -4.86
C ALA A 482 23.59 -9.80 -5.07
N ASN A 483 23.10 -9.31 -6.21
CA ASN A 483 21.69 -9.40 -6.57
C ASN A 483 21.22 -10.86 -6.82
N ILE A 484 22.11 -11.87 -6.96
CA ILE A 484 21.72 -13.31 -6.99
C ILE A 484 21.10 -13.75 -5.66
N PHE A 485 21.51 -13.14 -4.55
CA PHE A 485 21.11 -13.53 -3.21
C PHE A 485 19.71 -13.02 -2.88
N ASP A 486 18.72 -13.59 -3.55
CA ASP A 486 17.31 -13.52 -3.15
C ASP A 486 17.05 -14.67 -2.14
N TRP A 487 17.26 -14.37 -0.86
CA TRP A 487 17.27 -15.34 0.26
C TRP A 487 15.90 -15.96 0.59
N GLY A 488 14.84 -15.61 -0.14
CA GLY A 488 13.54 -16.27 -0.06
C GLY A 488 13.50 -17.66 -0.70
N SER A 489 14.51 -18.05 -1.49
CA SER A 489 14.52 -19.33 -2.21
C SER A 489 15.27 -20.45 -1.47
N ARG A 490 14.70 -21.67 -1.47
CA ARG A 490 15.34 -22.89 -0.91
C ARG A 490 16.72 -23.18 -1.52
N ALA A 491 16.94 -22.76 -2.77
CA ALA A 491 18.23 -22.85 -3.44
C ALA A 491 19.33 -22.04 -2.72
N CYS A 492 19.00 -20.88 -2.13
CA CYS A 492 19.93 -20.09 -1.34
C CYS A 492 20.20 -20.72 0.04
N VAL A 493 19.17 -21.33 0.65
CA VAL A 493 19.31 -22.12 1.90
C VAL A 493 20.20 -23.34 1.69
N ASP A 494 20.06 -24.05 0.58
CA ASP A 494 20.91 -25.20 0.22
C ASP A 494 22.36 -24.78 -0.10
N LEU A 495 22.60 -23.52 -0.48
CA LEU A 495 23.94 -22.96 -0.66
C LEU A 495 24.62 -22.64 0.69
N TYR A 496 23.88 -22.23 1.72
CA TYR A 496 24.44 -22.07 3.09
C TYR A 496 24.96 -23.38 3.68
N HIS A 497 24.36 -24.51 3.30
CA HIS A 497 24.88 -25.83 3.66
C HIS A 497 26.19 -26.19 2.94
N LYS A 498 26.60 -25.41 1.92
CA LYS A 498 27.78 -25.68 1.07
C LYS A 498 28.92 -24.67 1.23
N GLY A 499 28.75 -23.57 1.96
CA GLY A 499 29.80 -22.58 2.18
C GLY A 499 29.32 -21.31 2.90
N THR A 500 30.27 -20.45 3.24
CA THR A 500 30.02 -19.13 3.84
C THR A 500 29.46 -18.13 2.81
N ILE A 501 28.77 -17.07 3.28
CA ILE A 501 28.18 -16.03 2.41
C ILE A 501 29.22 -15.43 1.43
N ILE A 502 30.45 -15.18 1.88
CA ILE A 502 31.53 -14.64 1.05
C ILE A 502 32.04 -15.64 0.00
N GLU A 503 32.04 -16.94 0.29
CA GLU A 503 32.42 -17.98 -0.68
C GLU A 503 31.39 -18.07 -1.80
N ILE A 504 30.10 -18.08 -1.46
CA ILE A 504 29.02 -18.10 -2.45
C ILE A 504 29.08 -16.83 -3.31
N TYR A 505 29.36 -15.67 -2.69
CA TYR A 505 29.49 -14.40 -3.41
C TYR A 505 30.65 -14.47 -4.42
N ARG A 506 31.83 -14.92 -3.97
CA ARG A 506 33.01 -15.09 -4.83
C ARG A 506 32.76 -16.10 -5.96
N MET A 507 32.08 -17.22 -5.66
CA MET A 507 31.73 -18.22 -6.66
C MET A 507 30.77 -17.66 -7.71
N SER A 508 29.77 -16.89 -7.28
CA SER A 508 28.78 -16.28 -8.15
C SER A 508 29.41 -15.22 -9.07
N ARG A 509 30.28 -14.38 -8.52
CA ARG A 509 31.09 -13.41 -9.28
C ARG A 509 31.93 -14.10 -10.35
N LYS A 510 32.66 -15.17 -10.00
CA LYS A 510 33.50 -15.95 -10.93
C LYS A 510 32.72 -16.65 -12.05
N LYS A 511 31.42 -16.89 -11.88
CA LYS A 511 30.57 -17.51 -12.92
C LYS A 511 30.14 -16.51 -14.00
N MET A 512 30.29 -15.20 -13.77
CA MET A 512 29.94 -14.20 -14.76
C MET A 512 30.98 -14.19 -15.87
N GLN A 513 30.53 -14.34 -17.12
CA GLN A 513 31.39 -14.28 -18.29
C GLN A 513 30.90 -13.19 -19.23
N ARG A 514 31.84 -12.35 -19.67
CA ARG A 514 31.58 -11.31 -20.67
C ARG A 514 31.65 -11.89 -22.09
N PRO A 515 30.85 -11.37 -23.06
CA PRO A 515 29.88 -10.31 -22.88
C PRO A 515 28.67 -10.79 -22.07
N TRP A 516 28.24 -10.01 -21.06
CA TRP A 516 27.19 -10.43 -20.13
C TRP A 516 25.85 -10.73 -20.82
N ARG A 517 25.62 -10.17 -22.02
CA ARG A 517 24.58 -10.68 -22.93
C ARG A 517 24.76 -10.26 -24.37
N ALA A 518 24.47 -11.17 -25.30
CA ALA A 518 24.32 -10.93 -26.73
C ALA A 518 22.99 -11.45 -27.28
N SER A 519 22.32 -10.66 -28.13
CA SER A 519 21.15 -11.09 -28.91
C SER A 519 21.49 -11.04 -30.41
N GLU A 520 21.31 -12.15 -31.12
CA GLU A 520 21.30 -12.17 -32.59
C GLU A 520 19.93 -11.68 -33.10
N ARG A 521 19.90 -10.57 -33.84
CA ARG A 521 18.75 -10.26 -34.70
C ARG A 521 18.90 -10.96 -36.05
N LYS A 522 17.80 -11.48 -36.62
CA LYS A 522 17.69 -11.66 -38.08
C LYS A 522 18.09 -10.33 -38.72
N ASN A 523 19.17 -10.33 -39.53
CA ASN A 523 19.87 -9.20 -40.16
C ASN A 523 21.27 -8.84 -39.59
N ASN A 524 21.97 -9.73 -38.88
CA ASN A 524 23.38 -9.57 -38.48
C ASN A 524 23.72 -8.38 -37.54
N ILE A 525 22.74 -7.75 -36.90
CA ILE A 525 22.99 -6.71 -35.87
C ILE A 525 22.85 -7.34 -34.49
N ARG A 526 23.98 -7.62 -33.85
CA ARG A 526 24.05 -8.15 -32.48
C ARG A 526 23.73 -7.04 -31.48
N LYS A 527 22.62 -7.11 -30.74
CA LYS A 527 22.40 -6.21 -29.60
C LYS A 527 23.07 -6.84 -28.38
N VAL A 528 24.31 -6.45 -28.11
CA VAL A 528 25.02 -6.75 -26.86
C VAL A 528 24.57 -5.71 -25.84
N VAL A 529 24.22 -6.12 -24.62
CA VAL A 529 23.99 -5.20 -23.50
C VAL A 529 25.06 -5.50 -22.47
N ASP A 530 26.24 -4.96 -22.75
CA ASP A 530 27.45 -5.01 -21.93
C ASP A 530 28.23 -3.74 -22.26
N ASP A 531 27.84 -2.65 -21.59
CA ASP A 531 28.45 -1.33 -21.78
C ASP A 531 29.58 -1.09 -20.76
N PHE A 532 30.14 -2.16 -20.17
CA PHE A 532 31.18 -2.04 -19.16
C PHE A 532 32.43 -1.36 -19.70
N ASP A 533 32.84 -1.64 -20.93
CA ASP A 533 34.05 -1.02 -21.48
C ASP A 533 33.85 0.49 -21.69
N ALA A 534 32.65 0.91 -22.09
CA ALA A 534 32.30 2.34 -22.18
C ALA A 534 32.25 3.00 -20.80
N PHE A 535 31.69 2.31 -19.80
CA PHE A 535 31.71 2.78 -18.41
C PHE A 535 33.14 2.87 -17.85
N LYS A 536 33.97 1.85 -18.10
CA LYS A 536 35.38 1.81 -17.73
C LYS A 536 36.14 2.97 -18.35
N GLU A 537 35.97 3.23 -19.64
CA GLU A 537 36.60 4.36 -20.32
C GLU A 537 36.15 5.70 -19.72
N ARG A 538 34.86 5.87 -19.43
CA ARG A 538 34.34 7.08 -18.76
C ARG A 538 34.90 7.27 -17.35
N MET A 539 35.17 6.19 -16.64
CA MET A 539 35.66 6.20 -15.26
C MET A 539 37.19 6.35 -15.20
N LEU A 540 37.93 5.56 -15.97
CA LEU A 540 39.39 5.44 -15.85
C LEU A 540 40.15 6.11 -17.00
N GLY A 541 39.47 6.36 -18.12
CA GLY A 541 40.06 6.94 -19.33
C GLY A 541 40.66 5.90 -20.27
N SER A 542 41.22 6.38 -21.37
CA SER A 542 42.01 5.60 -22.32
C SER A 542 43.44 6.15 -22.37
N GLY A 543 44.44 5.32 -22.08
CA GLY A 543 45.86 5.74 -22.04
C GLY A 543 46.16 6.64 -20.83
N ASP A 544 46.97 7.69 -21.01
CA ASP A 544 47.45 8.55 -19.91
C ASP A 544 46.46 9.66 -19.48
N ARG A 545 45.30 9.79 -20.15
CA ARG A 545 44.32 10.85 -19.86
C ARG A 545 43.26 10.35 -18.88
N LYS A 546 43.41 10.69 -17.59
CA LYS A 546 42.38 10.42 -16.57
C LYS A 546 41.18 11.38 -16.74
N PRO A 547 39.94 10.88 -16.87
CA PRO A 547 38.74 11.70 -16.90
C PRO A 547 38.54 12.41 -15.57
N GLN A 548 37.81 13.53 -15.58
CA GLN A 548 37.36 14.10 -14.31
C GLN A 548 36.36 13.15 -13.64
N PRO A 549 36.48 12.96 -12.30
CA PRO A 549 35.47 12.27 -11.52
C PRO A 549 34.11 12.93 -11.70
N HIS A 550 33.05 12.13 -11.59
CA HIS A 550 31.70 12.66 -11.46
C HIS A 550 31.61 13.52 -10.20
N LYS A 551 30.80 14.57 -10.24
CA LYS A 551 30.59 15.45 -9.10
C LYS A 551 29.76 14.77 -8.03
N ARG A 552 28.60 14.22 -8.42
CA ARG A 552 27.68 13.54 -7.51
C ARG A 552 26.98 12.38 -8.22
N ALA A 553 27.04 11.22 -7.60
CA ALA A 553 26.38 10.01 -8.05
C ALA A 553 25.17 9.67 -7.17
N LEU A 554 24.02 9.43 -7.80
CA LEU A 554 22.84 8.88 -7.13
C LEU A 554 22.79 7.37 -7.37
N LEU A 555 22.88 6.59 -6.30
CA LEU A 555 22.83 5.13 -6.33
C LEU A 555 21.49 4.67 -5.79
N PHE A 556 20.57 4.29 -6.69
CA PHE A 556 19.29 3.69 -6.33
C PHE A 556 19.50 2.21 -6.00
N VAL A 557 19.44 1.89 -4.71
CA VAL A 557 19.73 0.56 -4.16
C VAL A 557 18.47 -0.31 -4.12
N ASP A 558 18.64 -1.62 -4.31
CA ASP A 558 17.58 -2.65 -4.33
C ASP A 558 17.47 -3.33 -2.95
N ASN A 559 18.18 -4.44 -2.73
CA ASN A 559 17.95 -5.32 -1.58
C ASN A 559 18.85 -5.04 -0.38
N SER A 560 18.39 -5.47 0.80
CA SER A 560 19.24 -5.64 1.99
C SER A 560 20.23 -6.80 1.82
N GLY A 561 21.10 -6.98 2.81
CA GLY A 561 22.04 -8.09 2.87
C GLY A 561 23.23 -7.91 1.94
N ALA A 562 23.57 -8.99 1.21
CA ALA A 562 24.76 -9.01 0.37
C ALA A 562 24.71 -7.94 -0.73
N ASP A 563 23.52 -7.59 -1.22
CA ASP A 563 23.31 -6.62 -2.30
C ASP A 563 23.85 -5.23 -1.92
N ILE A 564 23.27 -4.62 -0.88
CA ILE A 564 23.75 -3.35 -0.36
C ILE A 564 25.17 -3.46 0.23
N VAL A 565 25.46 -4.49 1.04
CA VAL A 565 26.71 -4.55 1.83
C VAL A 565 27.93 -4.96 1.00
N LEU A 566 27.81 -5.97 0.13
CA LEU A 566 28.92 -6.55 -0.64
C LEU A 566 28.92 -6.11 -2.11
N GLY A 567 27.82 -5.54 -2.60
CA GLY A 567 27.70 -4.98 -3.94
C GLY A 567 27.81 -3.45 -3.94
N MET A 568 26.76 -2.78 -3.49
CA MET A 568 26.59 -1.34 -3.69
C MET A 568 27.48 -0.47 -2.81
N LEU A 569 27.74 -0.84 -1.55
CA LEU A 569 28.66 -0.09 -0.67
C LEU A 569 30.12 -0.12 -1.17
N PRO A 570 30.68 -1.26 -1.60
CA PRO A 570 32.00 -1.29 -2.25
C PRO A 570 32.07 -0.43 -3.53
N LEU A 571 31.00 -0.39 -4.34
CA LEU A 571 30.94 0.48 -5.51
C LEU A 571 30.90 1.97 -5.10
N ALA A 572 30.06 2.33 -4.13
CA ALA A 572 30.00 3.66 -3.54
C ALA A 572 31.37 4.10 -3.01
N ARG A 573 32.06 3.20 -2.30
CA ARG A 573 33.41 3.42 -1.79
C ARG A 573 34.41 3.76 -2.90
N GLU A 574 34.35 3.10 -4.05
CA GLU A 574 35.26 3.41 -5.16
C GLU A 574 34.95 4.76 -5.83
N LEU A 575 33.67 5.19 -5.85
CA LEU A 575 33.29 6.53 -6.27
C LEU A 575 33.80 7.60 -5.30
N LEU A 576 33.61 7.39 -4.00
CA LEU A 576 34.11 8.27 -2.94
C LEU A 576 35.64 8.40 -2.99
N ARG A 577 36.35 7.27 -3.17
CA ARG A 577 37.81 7.23 -3.35
C ARG A 577 38.30 8.12 -4.49
N ARG A 578 37.49 8.26 -5.54
CA ARG A 578 37.79 9.09 -6.72
C ARG A 578 37.36 10.54 -6.54
N GLY A 579 36.76 10.92 -5.42
CA GLY A 579 36.31 12.28 -5.13
C GLY A 579 34.92 12.59 -5.67
N THR A 580 34.08 11.58 -5.92
CA THR A 580 32.66 11.76 -6.27
C THR A 580 31.81 11.75 -5.00
N GLU A 581 30.94 12.74 -4.82
CA GLU A 581 29.91 12.70 -3.77
C GLU A 581 28.93 11.57 -4.06
N VAL A 582 28.53 10.81 -3.04
CA VAL A 582 27.61 9.69 -3.23
C VAL A 582 26.34 9.90 -2.42
N VAL A 583 25.19 9.71 -3.06
CA VAL A 583 23.88 9.65 -2.41
C VAL A 583 23.33 8.25 -2.61
N LEU A 584 23.14 7.51 -1.52
CA LEU A 584 22.40 6.26 -1.53
C LEU A 584 20.90 6.57 -1.47
N VAL A 585 20.18 6.14 -2.50
CA VAL A 585 18.75 6.41 -2.68
C VAL A 585 17.98 5.13 -2.42
N ALA A 586 17.22 5.10 -1.32
CA ALA A 586 16.52 3.90 -0.84
C ALA A 586 15.02 4.14 -0.64
N ASN A 587 14.27 3.06 -0.42
CA ASN A 587 12.83 3.17 -0.22
C ASN A 587 12.48 3.96 1.04
N SER A 588 11.42 4.77 0.95
CA SER A 588 10.80 5.43 2.11
C SER A 588 10.08 4.42 3.01
N LEU A 589 9.45 3.41 2.40
CA LEU A 589 8.67 2.39 3.10
C LEU A 589 9.16 0.98 2.72
N PRO A 590 9.11 0.01 3.64
CA PRO A 590 9.48 -1.37 3.34
C PRO A 590 8.67 -1.93 2.17
N ALA A 591 9.35 -2.66 1.30
CA ALA A 591 8.75 -3.40 0.21
C ALA A 591 9.65 -4.60 -0.10
N LEU A 592 9.12 -5.82 -0.03
CA LEU A 592 9.96 -7.02 -0.05
C LEU A 592 11.17 -6.92 0.92
N ASN A 593 12.32 -7.45 0.52
CA ASN A 593 13.59 -7.34 1.21
C ASN A 593 14.39 -6.08 0.79
N ASP A 594 13.76 -5.10 0.13
CA ASP A 594 14.42 -3.86 -0.23
C ASP A 594 14.95 -3.13 1.00
N VAL A 595 16.12 -2.52 0.87
CA VAL A 595 16.68 -1.67 1.91
C VAL A 595 15.96 -0.32 1.94
N THR A 596 15.67 0.17 3.14
CA THR A 596 15.01 1.48 3.34
C THR A 596 16.02 2.56 3.75
N ALA A 597 15.66 3.82 3.51
CA ALA A 597 16.49 4.97 3.90
C ALA A 597 16.67 5.06 5.43
N MET A 598 15.74 4.52 6.22
CA MET A 598 15.86 4.43 7.67
C MET A 598 16.84 3.35 8.13
N GLU A 599 17.10 2.32 7.33
CA GLU A 599 18.02 1.23 7.67
C GLU A 599 19.46 1.50 7.23
N LEU A 600 19.65 2.29 6.16
CA LEU A 600 20.96 2.56 5.60
C LEU A 600 21.96 3.22 6.58
N PRO A 601 21.60 4.20 7.42
CA PRO A 601 22.54 4.81 8.35
C PRO A 601 23.22 3.80 9.28
N ASP A 602 22.48 2.83 9.82
CA ASP A 602 23.04 1.80 10.69
C ASP A 602 23.98 0.85 9.93
N ILE A 603 23.60 0.46 8.70
CA ILE A 603 24.45 -0.38 7.83
C ILE A 603 25.74 0.35 7.46
N VAL A 604 25.66 1.64 7.11
CA VAL A 604 26.82 2.49 6.78
C VAL A 604 27.70 2.67 8.01
N ALA A 605 27.11 2.88 9.19
CA ALA A 605 27.85 3.02 10.45
C ALA A 605 28.66 1.77 10.78
N GLU A 606 28.07 0.58 10.62
CA GLU A 606 28.79 -0.67 10.85
C GLU A 606 29.90 -0.89 9.81
N ALA A 607 29.62 -0.63 8.53
CA ALA A 607 30.62 -0.71 7.46
C ALA A 607 31.80 0.27 7.66
N ALA A 608 31.51 1.48 8.17
CA ALA A 608 32.50 2.52 8.44
C ALA A 608 33.53 2.13 9.52
N LYS A 609 33.18 1.24 10.46
CA LYS A 609 34.14 0.71 11.46
C LYS A 609 35.32 0.00 10.81
N HIS A 610 35.14 -0.51 9.59
CA HIS A 610 36.13 -1.28 8.86
C HIS A 610 36.70 -0.55 7.64
N CYS A 611 36.30 0.70 7.39
CA CYS A 611 36.73 1.44 6.21
C CYS A 611 36.82 2.95 6.45
N ASP A 612 38.05 3.47 6.47
CA ASP A 612 38.30 4.91 6.68
C ASP A 612 37.67 5.81 5.61
N ILE A 613 37.58 5.34 4.35
CA ILE A 613 36.94 6.10 3.26
C ILE A 613 35.43 6.24 3.51
N LEU A 614 34.76 5.16 3.90
CA LEU A 614 33.34 5.20 4.23
C LEU A 614 33.09 6.02 5.48
N ARG A 615 33.96 5.89 6.51
CA ARG A 615 33.87 6.67 7.74
C ARG A 615 33.97 8.18 7.46
N GLY A 616 35.04 8.61 6.80
CA GLY A 616 35.24 10.03 6.49
C GLY A 616 34.14 10.61 5.60
N ALA A 617 33.63 9.83 4.65
CA ALA A 617 32.52 10.25 3.80
C ALA A 617 31.18 10.34 4.54
N ALA A 618 30.90 9.37 5.43
CA ALA A 618 29.69 9.35 6.24
C ALA A 618 29.67 10.48 7.28
N GLU A 619 30.82 10.82 7.87
CA GLU A 619 31.00 12.01 8.72
C GLU A 619 30.77 13.30 7.91
N ALA A 620 31.39 13.43 6.73
CA ALA A 620 31.22 14.59 5.85
C ALA A 620 29.78 14.76 5.35
N GLY A 621 29.03 13.66 5.17
CA GLY A 621 27.62 13.65 4.78
C GLY A 621 26.62 13.73 5.95
N GLY A 622 27.10 13.80 7.20
CA GLY A 622 26.25 13.91 8.40
C GLY A 622 25.52 12.63 8.82
N LEU A 623 25.91 11.47 8.30
CA LEU A 623 25.37 10.16 8.70
C LEU A 623 25.96 9.67 10.03
N LEU A 624 27.18 10.09 10.34
CA LEU A 624 27.85 9.78 11.60
C LEU A 624 28.12 11.08 12.36
N VAL A 625 27.74 11.11 13.64
CA VAL A 625 28.06 12.20 14.56
C VAL A 625 29.18 11.71 15.46
N ASP A 626 30.33 12.35 15.41
CA ASP A 626 31.46 12.00 16.25
C ASP A 626 31.15 12.36 17.72
N ALA A 627 30.69 11.36 18.49
CA ALA A 627 30.33 11.54 19.91
C ALA A 627 31.54 11.87 20.80
N MET A 628 32.76 11.93 20.26
CA MET A 628 34.00 12.23 20.97
C MET A 628 34.83 13.36 20.34
N SER A 629 34.19 14.46 19.93
CA SER A 629 34.87 15.76 19.76
C SER A 629 35.31 16.39 21.12
N ASN A 630 35.86 15.58 22.03
CA ASN A 630 36.52 16.04 23.24
C ASN A 630 37.80 15.23 23.48
N ILE A 631 38.91 15.91 23.18
CA ILE A 631 40.24 15.79 23.81
C ILE A 631 41.10 14.61 23.33
N GLN A 632 42.17 14.99 22.60
CA GLN A 632 43.41 14.26 22.28
C GLN A 632 43.36 13.23 21.14
N ASP A 633 43.72 13.67 19.93
CA ASP A 633 45.02 13.29 19.35
C ASP A 633 45.39 14.14 18.13
N GLY A 634 46.67 14.49 18.05
CA GLY A 634 47.23 15.42 17.08
C GLY A 634 47.42 14.85 15.67
N TYR A 635 47.48 15.78 14.70
CA TYR A 635 48.04 15.61 13.36
C TYR A 635 47.63 14.34 12.60
N LYS A 636 46.38 14.27 12.13
CA LYS A 636 46.10 13.65 10.84
C LYS A 636 45.72 14.75 9.87
N GLU A 637 46.43 14.82 8.74
CA GLU A 637 46.09 15.69 7.63
C GLU A 637 44.65 15.41 7.21
N ASN A 638 43.73 16.33 7.52
CA ASN A 638 42.34 16.28 7.06
C ASN A 638 42.34 16.53 5.54
N THR A 639 42.54 15.49 4.74
CA THR A 639 42.06 15.51 3.37
C THR A 639 40.54 15.66 3.41
N PRO A 640 39.96 16.69 2.77
CA PRO A 640 38.52 16.88 2.77
C PRO A 640 37.88 15.66 2.09
N SER A 641 37.18 14.84 2.86
CA SER A 641 36.42 13.71 2.32
C SER A 641 35.16 14.22 1.67
N VAL A 642 34.84 13.68 0.49
CA VAL A 642 33.55 13.96 -0.16
C VAL A 642 32.41 13.27 0.62
N PRO A 643 31.22 13.88 0.69
CA PRO A 643 30.10 13.35 1.47
C PRO A 643 29.50 12.05 0.89
N LEU A 644 29.13 11.15 1.79
CA LEU A 644 28.19 10.04 1.58
C LEU A 644 26.88 10.39 2.29
N MET A 645 25.79 10.49 1.54
CA MET A 645 24.46 10.84 2.04
C MET A 645 23.48 9.69 1.80
N VAL A 646 22.39 9.68 2.56
CA VAL A 646 21.25 8.79 2.37
C VAL A 646 20.02 9.65 2.13
N VAL A 647 19.22 9.30 1.13
CA VAL A 647 17.98 10.00 0.80
C VAL A 647 16.88 8.98 0.53
N GLU A 648 15.69 9.25 1.05
CA GLU A 648 14.52 8.44 0.76
C GLU A 648 13.92 8.78 -0.61
N ASN A 649 13.40 7.79 -1.33
CA ASN A 649 12.90 7.98 -2.70
C ASN A 649 11.39 8.32 -2.78
N GLY A 650 10.65 8.29 -1.67
CA GLY A 650 9.20 8.53 -1.63
C GLY A 650 8.34 7.30 -1.95
N CYS A 651 8.96 6.14 -2.21
CA CYS A 651 8.30 4.92 -2.66
C CYS A 651 8.27 3.82 -1.59
N GLY A 652 7.24 2.96 -1.67
CA GLY A 652 7.08 1.74 -0.89
C GLY A 652 6.81 0.54 -1.79
N SER A 653 7.54 0.44 -2.89
CA SER A 653 7.41 -0.60 -3.92
C SER A 653 8.81 -1.01 -4.38
N PRO A 654 9.02 -2.27 -4.82
CA PRO A 654 10.29 -2.69 -5.44
C PRO A 654 10.54 -2.06 -6.82
N CYS A 655 9.52 -1.40 -7.39
CA CYS A 655 9.65 -0.62 -8.62
C CYS A 655 9.59 0.88 -8.30
N ILE A 656 10.19 1.71 -9.17
CA ILE A 656 10.21 3.16 -8.99
C ILE A 656 9.68 3.89 -10.22
N ASP A 657 8.70 4.77 -9.99
CA ASP A 657 8.17 5.72 -10.97
C ASP A 657 8.84 7.08 -10.77
N LEU A 658 9.74 7.45 -11.69
CA LEU A 658 10.51 8.70 -11.59
C LEU A 658 9.68 9.97 -11.87
N ARG A 659 8.37 9.84 -12.12
CA ARG A 659 7.44 10.98 -12.09
C ARG A 659 7.05 11.37 -10.66
N GLN A 660 7.31 10.50 -9.70
CA GLN A 660 6.84 10.60 -8.32
C GLN A 660 7.97 10.20 -7.36
N VAL A 661 8.85 11.15 -7.06
CA VAL A 661 9.94 10.99 -6.08
C VAL A 661 9.78 11.96 -4.91
N SER A 662 10.38 11.66 -3.76
CA SER A 662 10.42 12.62 -2.65
C SER A 662 11.06 13.95 -3.05
N SER A 663 10.62 15.05 -2.42
CA SER A 663 11.28 16.36 -2.56
C SER A 663 12.76 16.34 -2.17
N GLU A 664 13.15 15.49 -1.21
CA GLU A 664 14.55 15.34 -0.80
C GLU A 664 15.39 14.72 -1.93
N LEU A 665 14.88 13.67 -2.60
CA LEU A 665 15.53 13.08 -3.76
C LEU A 665 15.60 14.05 -4.93
N ALA A 666 14.52 14.80 -5.19
CA ALA A 666 14.52 15.83 -6.22
C ALA A 666 15.55 16.93 -5.92
N ALA A 667 15.70 17.35 -4.67
CA ALA A 667 16.72 18.31 -4.27
C ALA A 667 18.14 17.75 -4.45
N ALA A 668 18.40 16.53 -3.98
CA ALA A 668 19.71 15.88 -4.09
C ALA A 668 20.16 15.68 -5.55
N ALA A 669 19.19 15.48 -6.46
CA ALA A 669 19.43 15.24 -7.88
C ALA A 669 19.86 16.46 -8.70
N LYS A 670 19.66 17.70 -8.20
CA LYS A 670 19.97 18.91 -8.97
C LYS A 670 21.44 19.02 -9.37
N ASP A 671 22.35 18.52 -8.54
CA ASP A 671 23.80 18.59 -8.77
C ASP A 671 24.41 17.27 -9.23
N ALA A 672 23.59 16.23 -9.42
CA ALA A 672 24.07 14.91 -9.81
C ALA A 672 24.33 14.80 -11.31
N ASP A 673 25.45 14.17 -11.66
CA ASP A 673 25.90 13.93 -13.02
C ASP A 673 26.09 12.43 -13.33
N LEU A 674 25.78 11.56 -12.37
CA LEU A 674 25.68 10.11 -12.55
C LEU A 674 24.45 9.55 -11.81
N VAL A 675 23.66 8.72 -12.51
CA VAL A 675 22.57 7.92 -11.92
C VAL A 675 22.88 6.44 -12.10
N ILE A 676 22.89 5.68 -11.01
CA ILE A 676 22.99 4.22 -11.03
C ILE A 676 21.68 3.64 -10.54
N LEU A 677 20.99 2.88 -11.39
CA LEU A 677 19.79 2.11 -11.05
C LEU A 677 20.16 0.65 -10.89
N GLU A 678 20.03 0.12 -9.68
CA GLU A 678 20.32 -1.28 -9.36
C GLU A 678 19.01 -2.09 -9.22
N GLY A 679 19.08 -3.38 -9.52
CA GLY A 679 17.95 -4.31 -9.35
C GLY A 679 17.00 -4.43 -10.54
N MET A 680 16.32 -5.58 -10.64
CA MET A 680 15.33 -5.82 -11.70
C MET A 680 14.15 -4.85 -11.60
N GLY A 681 13.66 -4.60 -10.38
CA GLY A 681 12.47 -3.79 -10.16
C GLY A 681 12.65 -2.36 -10.68
N ARG A 682 13.76 -1.71 -10.29
CA ARG A 682 14.05 -0.30 -10.58
C ARG A 682 14.64 -0.06 -11.96
N SER A 683 15.34 -1.03 -12.56
CA SER A 683 16.09 -0.81 -13.82
C SER A 683 15.61 -1.62 -15.03
N LEU A 684 14.88 -2.73 -14.82
CA LEU A 684 14.36 -3.59 -15.89
C LEU A 684 12.83 -3.61 -15.97
N HIS A 685 12.13 -3.88 -14.87
CA HIS A 685 10.66 -3.84 -14.82
C HIS A 685 10.18 -2.41 -15.00
N THR A 686 10.87 -1.47 -14.34
CA THR A 686 10.74 -0.04 -14.56
C THR A 686 12.02 0.58 -15.09
N ASN A 687 11.91 1.73 -15.75
CA ASN A 687 13.01 2.59 -16.17
C ASN A 687 13.99 2.03 -17.22
N TYR A 688 13.78 0.84 -17.79
CA TYR A 688 14.71 0.29 -18.81
C TYR A 688 14.90 1.26 -19.99
N ASN A 689 13.82 1.89 -20.44
CA ASN A 689 13.82 2.85 -21.54
C ASN A 689 13.98 4.31 -21.07
N ALA A 690 14.09 4.56 -19.76
CA ALA A 690 14.27 5.90 -19.22
C ALA A 690 15.56 6.54 -19.75
N LYS A 691 15.46 7.79 -20.17
CA LYS A 691 16.58 8.63 -20.61
C LYS A 691 16.82 9.72 -19.57
N PHE A 692 18.09 9.97 -19.29
CA PHE A 692 18.52 10.95 -18.30
C PHE A 692 19.30 12.09 -18.96
N LYS A 693 19.33 13.26 -18.30
CA LYS A 693 20.12 14.43 -18.70
C LYS A 693 21.62 14.27 -18.37
N CYS A 694 21.96 13.23 -17.64
CA CYS A 694 23.31 12.89 -17.17
C CYS A 694 23.71 11.47 -17.57
N ASP A 695 24.92 11.05 -17.20
CA ASP A 695 25.34 9.66 -17.36
C ASP A 695 24.43 8.75 -16.51
N ALA A 696 24.05 7.59 -17.06
CA ALA A 696 23.20 6.63 -16.38
C ALA A 696 23.69 5.19 -16.59
N LEU A 697 23.79 4.44 -15.50
CA LEU A 697 24.13 3.03 -15.49
C LEU A 697 22.97 2.23 -14.91
N LYS A 698 22.57 1.15 -15.59
CA LYS A 698 21.50 0.25 -15.16
C LYS A 698 22.11 -1.12 -14.91
N LEU A 699 22.15 -1.55 -13.66
CA LEU A 699 22.76 -2.80 -13.22
C LEU A 699 21.66 -3.74 -12.73
N ALA A 700 21.44 -4.85 -13.44
CA ALA A 700 20.48 -5.84 -13.00
C ALA A 700 20.80 -7.23 -13.51
N MET A 701 20.54 -8.21 -12.66
CA MET A 701 20.49 -9.59 -13.07
C MET A 701 19.11 -9.97 -13.56
N VAL A 702 19.01 -10.56 -14.76
CA VAL A 702 17.71 -11.04 -15.26
C VAL A 702 17.41 -12.41 -14.68
N LYS A 703 16.60 -12.45 -13.62
CA LYS A 703 16.16 -13.69 -12.94
C LYS A 703 15.00 -14.40 -13.66
N ASN A 704 14.33 -13.70 -14.58
CA ASN A 704 13.15 -14.20 -15.28
C ASN A 704 13.41 -14.52 -16.76
N GLN A 705 13.28 -15.79 -17.15
CA GLN A 705 13.56 -16.25 -18.53
C GLN A 705 12.63 -15.63 -19.58
N ARG A 706 11.36 -15.34 -19.26
CA ARG A 706 10.42 -14.75 -20.22
C ARG A 706 10.63 -13.25 -20.38
N LEU A 707 10.99 -12.53 -19.31
CA LEU A 707 11.46 -11.15 -19.36
C LEU A 707 12.74 -11.06 -20.20
N ALA A 708 13.67 -11.97 -19.94
CA ALA A 708 14.87 -12.15 -20.74
C ALA A 708 14.52 -12.39 -22.22
N ALA A 709 13.52 -13.22 -22.52
CA ALA A 709 13.09 -13.42 -23.90
C ALA A 709 12.44 -12.15 -24.47
N LYS A 710 11.51 -11.51 -23.78
CA LYS A 710 10.78 -10.35 -24.30
C LYS A 710 11.68 -9.14 -24.56
N LEU A 711 12.64 -8.86 -23.66
CA LEU A 711 13.55 -7.72 -23.78
C LEU A 711 14.66 -7.95 -24.81
N PHE A 712 15.09 -9.20 -25.00
CA PHE A 712 16.33 -9.48 -25.74
C PHE A 712 16.21 -10.55 -26.85
N LEU A 713 15.13 -11.32 -26.94
CA LEU A 713 14.91 -12.39 -27.93
C LEU A 713 13.48 -12.31 -28.51
N ARG A 714 13.27 -11.66 -29.66
CA ARG A 714 11.98 -11.81 -30.35
C ARG A 714 11.89 -13.21 -30.95
N THR A 715 11.00 -14.02 -30.39
CA THR A 715 10.56 -15.38 -30.77
C THR A 715 11.60 -16.49 -30.74
N VAL A 716 11.53 -17.35 -29.72
CA VAL A 716 11.86 -18.77 -29.87
C VAL A 716 10.62 -19.56 -29.48
N THR A 717 10.01 -20.17 -30.48
CA THR A 717 9.03 -21.26 -30.33
C THR A 717 9.62 -22.36 -29.47
N HIS A 718 8.86 -22.80 -28.46
CA HIS A 718 9.03 -24.02 -27.66
C HIS A 718 10.32 -24.82 -27.93
N ALA A 719 11.28 -24.72 -27.02
CA ALA A 719 12.20 -25.80 -26.76
C ALA A 719 12.53 -25.79 -25.26
N SER A 720 12.15 -26.88 -24.61
CA SER A 720 12.37 -27.27 -23.23
C SER A 720 13.84 -27.15 -22.83
N PHE A 721 14.12 -26.71 -21.59
CA PHE A 721 15.03 -27.35 -20.63
C PHE A 721 14.86 -26.73 -19.25
#